data_AF-C7GF76-F1
#
_entry.id   AF-C7GF76-F1
#
_cell.length_a   1.000
_cell.length_b   1.000
_cell.length_c   1.000
_cell.angle_alpha   90.00
_cell.angle_beta   90.00
_cell.angle_gamma   90.00
#
_symmetry.space_group_name_H-M   'P 1'
#
loop_
_entity.id
_entity.type
_entity.pdbx_description
1 polymer ?
#
loop_
_entity_poly.entity_id
_entity_poly.type
_entity_poly.pdbx_seq_one_letter_code
_entity_poly.pdbx_strand_id
1 'polypeptide(L)'
;MRNFLCGRLREYGRACRLNLKDTGWGMKLVVLVITGFFCGALASEYFGTKLIFFAGGVFLGDMLLMVAVCLLSRFGDRIWHRNIGNILYGIVGFLIFVCCCVYGSVGNEHMVSTFFSTFLYILLLLAGRFIWAWLVKRRHTLIGGIHFVLGCVIWCVFLAFLFGQGFLDDYISDYLKNNIYVTQADEVAGFADYCAKGEYTPACVTYGPDGGTDMTTGTVDLSPYVAKEKKWHRIYRSFFTKHTRKDAPVAGKIWFPKEAENCPVVFMAHGNHSITAESYLGYDYLGEYLASHGYVFVSVDENILNERSGENDARAVLLLENIGEILKKNGDDSQPIYGKLDEQNIALMGHSRGGEMIADAYLFNEYDAYPSNGMFTFDYHYKIRALIAVAPSVNQYLPAGHETELSDIDYLVLQGANDQDISVFLGNEQYENVSFSKDGYYIASSLYIAGANHGQFNTEWGEYDIGRPFSLWLNVKNFITAEEQQEILKIASLVFLDKSLKGNDTYADFLTDYAKYAAYLPKTLYVQQYETSDISFITDYEEDSDLETAPGGSISAEHFTMWTEEELAYSEFAMGKRENHAVRLKWKETEAAYYEIALDEPMAMGEGGICFDAMDLREEAESEPMDFSVVLTDIYGNCAVSSVSDSVILYPAFPVKLSKIQYLTGKNEYKRQLQTVHITADQFADENGFDKEQIKSIRFVFDRLENGAVNLDNIAFVK
;
A
#
# COMPACT_ATOMS: atom_id res chain seq x y z
N MET A 1 27.62 51.63 -6.31
CA MET A 1 27.39 50.17 -6.23
C MET A 1 26.65 49.60 -7.45
N ARG A 2 25.43 50.04 -7.77
CA ARG A 2 24.62 49.49 -8.89
C ARG A 2 25.32 49.49 -10.26
N ASN A 3 25.95 50.61 -10.66
CA ASN A 3 26.66 50.70 -11.95
C ASN A 3 27.92 49.82 -12.03
N PHE A 4 28.62 49.63 -10.91
CA PHE A 4 29.79 48.76 -10.81
C PHE A 4 29.39 47.27 -10.90
N LEU A 5 28.31 46.89 -10.21
CA LEU A 5 27.71 45.55 -10.31
C LEU A 5 27.24 45.26 -11.75
N CYS A 6 26.53 46.21 -12.38
CA CYS A 6 26.09 46.08 -13.77
C CYS A 6 27.26 45.92 -14.76
N GLY A 7 28.38 46.61 -14.52
CA GLY A 7 29.60 46.47 -15.32
C GLY A 7 30.19 45.06 -15.24
N ARG A 8 30.41 44.54 -14.03
CA ARG A 8 30.94 43.18 -13.83
C ARG A 8 30.03 42.08 -14.35
N LEU A 9 28.71 42.22 -14.20
CA LEU A 9 27.74 41.28 -14.77
C LEU A 9 27.79 41.23 -16.30
N ARG A 10 28.02 42.38 -16.96
CA ARG A 10 28.18 42.42 -18.43
C ARG A 10 29.47 41.76 -18.89
N GLU A 11 30.57 41.96 -18.18
CA GLU A 11 31.87 41.31 -18.47
C GLU A 11 31.78 39.80 -18.28
N TYR A 12 31.20 39.36 -17.16
CA TYR A 12 30.91 37.95 -16.90
C TYR A 12 30.04 37.34 -18.00
N GLY A 13 28.94 38.01 -18.38
CA GLY A 13 28.06 37.55 -19.45
C GLY A 13 28.76 37.48 -20.82
N ARG A 14 29.73 38.37 -21.11
CA ARG A 14 30.57 38.27 -22.31
C ARG A 14 31.51 37.06 -22.25
N ALA A 15 32.18 36.84 -21.11
CA ALA A 15 33.07 35.70 -20.93
C ALA A 15 32.33 34.36 -21.04
N CYS A 16 31.15 34.22 -20.43
CA CYS A 16 30.33 33.01 -20.56
C CYS A 16 29.87 32.79 -22.01
N ARG A 17 29.45 33.84 -22.73
CA ARG A 17 29.09 33.72 -24.15
C ARG A 17 30.26 33.26 -25.02
N LEU A 18 31.45 33.78 -24.77
CA LEU A 18 32.66 33.36 -25.48
C LEU A 18 33.01 31.90 -25.18
N ASN A 19 32.95 31.49 -23.91
CA ASN A 19 33.21 30.11 -23.49
C ASN A 19 32.19 29.12 -24.04
N LEU A 20 30.91 29.52 -24.16
CA LEU A 20 29.82 28.65 -24.61
C LEU A 20 29.57 28.68 -26.13
N LYS A 21 30.28 29.52 -26.90
CA LYS A 21 30.13 29.58 -28.37
C LYS A 21 30.46 28.21 -29.00
N ASP A 22 29.61 27.68 -29.87
CA ASP A 22 29.84 26.41 -30.59
C ASP A 22 30.01 25.17 -29.68
N THR A 23 29.39 25.18 -28.49
CA THR A 23 29.38 24.06 -27.52
C THR A 23 28.09 23.22 -27.57
N GLY A 24 27.27 23.38 -28.61
CA GLY A 24 25.98 22.67 -28.75
C GLY A 24 26.10 21.14 -28.72
N TRP A 25 27.26 20.59 -29.08
CA TRP A 25 27.54 19.16 -28.95
C TRP A 25 27.63 18.67 -27.50
N GLY A 26 28.14 19.50 -26.57
CA GLY A 26 28.13 19.15 -25.15
C GLY A 26 26.71 18.99 -24.61
N MET A 27 25.79 19.84 -25.06
CA MET A 27 24.36 19.72 -24.74
C MET A 27 23.75 18.44 -25.34
N LYS A 28 24.02 18.15 -26.62
CA LYS A 28 23.53 16.92 -27.27
C LYS A 28 24.01 15.65 -26.59
N LEU A 29 25.27 15.62 -26.16
CA LEU A 29 25.83 14.48 -25.46
C LEU A 29 25.09 14.23 -24.14
N VAL A 30 24.78 15.29 -23.38
CA VAL A 30 23.96 15.17 -22.17
C VAL A 30 22.60 14.58 -22.48
N VAL A 31 21.93 15.07 -23.52
CA VAL A 31 20.62 14.54 -23.95
C VAL A 31 20.73 13.05 -24.23
N LEU A 32 21.66 12.64 -25.10
CA LEU A 32 21.86 11.23 -25.47
C LEU A 32 22.16 10.34 -24.27
N VAL A 33 23.04 10.80 -23.36
CA VAL A 33 23.36 10.03 -22.14
C VAL A 33 22.12 9.82 -21.27
N ILE A 34 21.33 10.87 -21.03
CA ILE A 34 20.12 10.79 -20.20
C ILE A 34 19.04 9.94 -20.89
N THR A 35 18.72 10.23 -22.15
CA THR A 35 17.66 9.53 -22.88
C THR A 35 18.03 8.07 -23.13
N GLY A 36 19.26 7.81 -23.55
CA GLY A 36 19.78 6.46 -23.75
C GLY A 36 19.72 5.68 -22.45
N PHE A 37 20.17 6.25 -21.32
CA PHE A 37 20.10 5.59 -20.02
C PHE A 37 18.65 5.26 -19.62
N PHE A 38 17.71 6.20 -19.71
CA PHE A 38 16.31 5.95 -19.37
C PHE A 38 15.63 4.93 -20.29
N CYS A 39 15.90 4.96 -21.60
CA CYS A 39 15.42 3.95 -22.52
C CYS A 39 16.03 2.57 -22.25
N GLY A 40 17.32 2.51 -21.89
CA GLY A 40 17.98 1.27 -21.49
C GLY A 40 17.42 0.70 -20.19
N ALA A 41 17.18 1.55 -19.20
CA ALA A 41 16.57 1.17 -17.93
C ALA A 41 15.16 0.61 -18.15
N LEU A 42 14.32 1.31 -18.93
CA LEU A 42 12.99 0.85 -19.29
C LEU A 42 13.02 -0.48 -20.07
N ALA A 43 13.96 -0.65 -21.00
CA ALA A 43 14.10 -1.92 -21.73
C ALA A 43 14.52 -3.07 -20.80
N SER A 44 15.33 -2.80 -19.77
CA SER A 44 15.71 -3.81 -18.79
C SER A 44 14.53 -4.21 -17.91
N GLU A 45 13.63 -3.27 -17.63
CA GLU A 45 12.39 -3.52 -16.89
C GLU A 45 11.48 -4.48 -17.67
N TYR A 46 11.20 -4.18 -18.94
CA TYR A 46 10.28 -4.98 -19.75
C TYR A 46 10.83 -6.31 -20.26
N PHE A 47 12.14 -6.40 -20.51
CA PHE A 47 12.74 -7.59 -21.13
C PHE A 47 13.65 -8.39 -20.20
N GLY A 48 13.84 -7.92 -18.97
CA GLY A 48 14.68 -8.53 -17.96
C GLY A 48 16.05 -7.86 -17.82
N THR A 49 16.74 -8.18 -16.73
CA THR A 49 17.92 -7.45 -16.23
C THR A 49 19.23 -7.71 -16.99
N LYS A 50 19.20 -8.50 -18.09
CA LYS A 50 20.40 -8.79 -18.88
C LYS A 50 20.91 -7.53 -19.57
N LEU A 51 22.23 -7.31 -19.50
CA LEU A 51 22.91 -6.14 -20.08
C LEU A 51 22.60 -5.89 -21.57
N ILE A 52 22.28 -6.95 -22.32
CA ILE A 52 21.90 -6.84 -23.74
C ILE A 52 20.62 -6.04 -23.95
N PHE A 53 19.64 -6.14 -23.04
CA PHE A 53 18.39 -5.38 -23.13
C PHE A 53 18.62 -3.92 -22.77
N PHE A 54 19.43 -3.65 -21.73
CA PHE A 54 19.87 -2.30 -21.42
C PHE A 54 20.58 -1.65 -22.61
N ALA A 55 21.62 -2.30 -23.13
CA ALA A 55 22.40 -1.77 -24.26
C ALA A 55 21.52 -1.59 -25.51
N GLY A 56 20.66 -2.58 -25.81
CA GLY A 56 19.69 -2.52 -26.90
C GLY A 56 18.74 -1.33 -26.76
N GLY A 57 18.21 -1.09 -25.56
CA GLY A 57 17.35 0.06 -25.24
C GLY A 57 18.07 1.40 -25.40
N VAL A 58 19.33 1.50 -24.96
CA VAL A 58 20.18 2.69 -25.17
C VAL A 58 20.33 2.95 -26.68
N PHE A 59 20.78 1.95 -27.45
CA PHE A 59 21.03 2.11 -28.88
C PHE A 59 19.75 2.44 -29.66
N LEU A 60 18.65 1.73 -29.38
CA LEU A 60 17.38 1.95 -30.06
C LEU A 60 16.79 3.32 -29.70
N GLY A 61 16.81 3.69 -28.42
CA GLY A 61 16.32 4.98 -27.94
C GLY A 61 17.06 6.15 -28.59
N ASP A 62 18.39 6.12 -28.58
CA ASP A 62 19.22 7.16 -29.20
C ASP A 62 19.06 7.21 -30.73
N MET A 63 18.92 6.04 -31.38
CA MET A 63 18.68 5.98 -32.82
C MET A 63 17.32 6.59 -33.19
N LEU A 64 16.26 6.24 -32.47
CA LEU A 64 14.90 6.79 -32.68
C LEU A 64 14.88 8.29 -32.42
N LEU A 65 15.53 8.75 -31.35
CA LEU A 65 15.68 10.17 -31.05
C LEU A 65 16.39 10.91 -32.20
N MET A 66 17.50 10.36 -32.71
CA MET A 66 18.25 10.96 -33.81
C MET A 66 17.41 11.05 -35.08
N VAL A 67 16.66 9.99 -35.42
CA VAL A 67 15.77 9.96 -36.59
C VAL A 67 14.65 11.00 -36.44
N ALA A 68 13.97 11.04 -35.28
CA ALA A 68 12.90 11.99 -35.01
C ALA A 68 13.38 13.44 -35.14
N VAL A 69 14.54 13.77 -34.54
CA VAL A 69 15.11 15.11 -34.64
C VAL A 69 15.52 15.45 -36.07
N CYS A 70 16.11 14.51 -36.82
CA CYS A 70 16.49 14.71 -38.23
C CYS A 70 15.28 14.98 -39.13
N LEU A 71 14.17 14.26 -38.92
CA LEU A 71 12.93 14.47 -39.66
C LEU A 71 12.32 15.84 -39.32
N LEU A 72 12.19 16.16 -38.04
CA LEU A 72 11.63 17.43 -37.58
C LEU A 72 12.50 18.64 -37.97
N SER A 73 13.82 18.50 -37.95
CA SER A 73 14.72 19.58 -38.36
C SER A 73 14.60 19.87 -39.85
N ARG A 74 14.37 18.86 -40.71
CA ARG A 74 14.14 19.08 -42.15
C ARG A 74 12.90 19.93 -42.45
N PHE A 75 11.86 19.83 -41.62
CA PHE A 75 10.68 20.70 -41.72
C PHE A 75 10.93 22.07 -41.08
N GLY A 76 11.54 22.11 -39.90
CA GLY A 76 11.81 23.35 -39.17
C GLY A 76 12.83 24.28 -39.85
N ASP A 77 13.88 23.71 -40.46
CA ASP A 77 14.91 24.47 -41.16
C ASP A 77 14.37 25.16 -42.43
N ARG A 78 13.30 24.61 -43.03
CA ARG A 78 12.57 25.24 -44.15
C ARG A 78 11.74 26.46 -43.71
N ILE A 79 11.34 26.53 -42.45
CA ILE A 79 10.46 27.58 -41.92
C ILE A 79 11.28 28.68 -41.21
N TRP A 80 12.32 28.31 -40.44
CA TRP A 80 12.94 29.23 -39.49
C TRP A 80 14.41 29.60 -39.76
N HIS A 81 15.06 29.03 -40.79
CA HIS A 81 16.47 29.29 -41.18
C HIS A 81 17.45 29.45 -39.98
N ARG A 82 17.29 28.60 -38.96
CA ARG A 82 18.13 28.58 -37.76
C ARG A 82 18.34 27.14 -37.33
N ASN A 83 19.43 26.89 -36.60
CA ASN A 83 19.92 25.58 -36.13
C ASN A 83 18.93 24.87 -35.17
N ILE A 84 17.75 24.51 -35.68
CA ILE A 84 16.58 24.07 -34.90
C ILE A 84 16.78 22.67 -34.34
N GLY A 85 17.64 21.86 -34.97
CA GLY A 85 17.98 20.52 -34.50
C GLY A 85 18.49 20.50 -33.06
N ASN A 86 19.34 21.47 -32.66
CA ASN A 86 19.82 21.56 -31.28
C ASN A 86 18.67 21.82 -30.28
N ILE A 87 17.70 22.65 -30.67
CA ILE A 87 16.54 22.98 -29.86
C ILE A 87 15.63 21.75 -29.73
N LEU A 88 15.40 21.04 -30.84
CA LEU A 88 14.61 19.81 -30.86
C LEU A 88 15.21 18.69 -29.99
N TYR A 89 16.53 18.47 -30.06
CA TYR A 89 17.22 17.54 -29.13
C TYR A 89 16.97 17.94 -27.67
N GLY A 90 17.11 19.23 -27.35
CA GLY A 90 16.85 19.73 -26.01
C GLY A 90 15.42 19.47 -25.54
N ILE A 91 14.42 19.69 -26.39
CA ILE A 91 12.98 19.52 -26.09
C ILE A 91 12.64 18.05 -25.86
N VAL A 92 13.06 17.13 -26.74
CA VAL A 92 12.69 15.72 -26.57
C VAL A 92 13.34 15.13 -25.31
N GLY A 93 14.62 15.43 -25.06
CA GLY A 93 15.28 15.02 -23.81
C GLY A 93 14.62 15.63 -22.58
N PHE A 94 14.14 16.87 -22.68
CA PHE A 94 13.41 17.54 -21.60
C PHE A 94 12.11 16.79 -21.29
N LEU A 95 11.31 16.46 -22.30
CA LEU A 95 10.04 15.78 -22.11
C LEU A 95 10.24 14.40 -21.46
N ILE A 96 11.24 13.63 -21.90
CA ILE A 96 11.55 12.32 -21.30
C ILE A 96 12.01 12.50 -19.85
N PHE A 97 12.95 13.43 -19.59
CA PHE A 97 13.47 13.65 -18.24
C PHE A 97 12.40 14.11 -17.25
N VAL A 98 11.56 15.08 -17.66
CA VAL A 98 10.45 15.57 -16.85
C VAL A 98 9.43 14.45 -16.65
N CYS A 99 9.08 13.69 -17.68
CA CYS A 99 8.15 12.56 -17.55
C CYS A 99 8.66 11.52 -16.53
N CYS A 100 9.92 11.09 -16.64
CA CYS A 100 10.52 10.15 -15.69
C CYS A 100 10.50 10.69 -14.26
N CYS A 101 10.80 11.98 -14.08
CA CYS A 101 10.79 12.62 -12.77
C CYS A 101 9.37 12.76 -12.20
N VAL A 102 8.42 13.26 -12.99
CA VAL A 102 7.03 13.50 -12.55
C VAL A 102 6.34 12.19 -12.20
N TYR A 103 6.51 11.15 -13.02
CA TYR A 103 5.94 9.84 -12.74
C TYR A 103 6.65 9.14 -11.57
N GLY A 104 7.98 9.22 -11.51
CA GLY A 104 8.76 8.58 -10.44
C GLY A 104 8.71 9.27 -9.08
N SER A 105 8.21 10.51 -9.00
CA SER A 105 8.14 11.21 -7.72
C SER A 105 6.96 10.79 -6.86
N VAL A 106 5.97 10.09 -7.43
CA VAL A 106 4.76 9.59 -6.73
C VAL A 106 4.02 10.73 -5.97
N GLY A 107 2.77 10.52 -5.58
CA GLY A 107 1.99 11.55 -4.88
C GLY A 107 1.56 12.74 -5.75
N ASN A 108 0.94 13.73 -5.11
CA ASN A 108 0.10 14.73 -5.80
C ASN A 108 0.82 16.02 -6.22
N GLU A 109 2.14 15.96 -6.43
CA GLU A 109 3.00 17.14 -6.59
C GLU A 109 3.60 17.31 -7.99
N HIS A 110 2.80 17.00 -9.03
CA HIS A 110 3.24 17.09 -10.42
C HIS A 110 3.82 18.45 -10.79
N MET A 111 3.27 19.56 -10.27
CA MET A 111 3.79 20.90 -10.54
C MET A 111 5.20 21.09 -9.95
N VAL A 112 5.41 20.73 -8.69
CA VAL A 112 6.71 20.88 -8.01
C VAL A 112 7.76 20.02 -8.69
N SER A 113 7.44 18.76 -8.99
CA SER A 113 8.31 17.84 -9.73
C SER A 113 8.64 18.36 -11.13
N THR A 114 7.67 18.99 -11.83
CA THR A 114 7.91 19.64 -13.13
C THR A 114 8.87 20.82 -13.02
N PHE A 115 8.70 21.71 -12.03
CA PHE A 115 9.60 22.86 -11.85
C PHE A 115 11.01 22.42 -11.46
N PHE A 116 11.12 21.48 -10.51
CA PHE A 116 12.39 20.93 -10.07
C PHE A 116 13.14 20.25 -11.23
N SER A 117 12.48 19.33 -11.94
CA SER A 117 13.07 18.65 -13.09
C SER A 117 13.45 19.59 -14.22
N THR A 118 12.64 20.63 -14.48
CA THR A 118 12.97 21.66 -15.48
C THR A 118 14.24 22.40 -15.10
N PHE A 119 14.34 22.86 -13.87
CA PHE A 119 15.51 23.57 -13.37
C PHE A 119 16.77 22.69 -13.41
N LEU A 120 16.66 21.45 -12.89
CA LEU A 120 17.74 20.48 -12.86
C LEU A 120 18.22 20.13 -14.28
N TYR A 121 17.29 19.90 -15.22
CA TYR A 121 17.64 19.59 -16.61
C TYR A 121 18.40 20.75 -17.27
N ILE A 122 17.97 22.00 -17.08
CA ILE A 122 18.68 23.17 -17.58
C ILE A 122 20.10 23.25 -17.01
N LEU A 123 20.28 22.96 -15.71
CA LEU A 123 21.60 22.91 -15.08
C LEU A 123 22.49 21.83 -15.68
N LEU A 124 21.97 20.62 -15.91
CA LEU A 124 22.71 19.51 -16.52
C LEU A 124 23.15 19.85 -17.96
N LEU A 125 22.27 20.47 -18.75
CA LEU A 125 22.61 20.94 -20.09
C LEU A 125 23.71 22.02 -20.07
N LEU A 126 23.61 23.00 -19.16
CA LEU A 126 24.61 24.05 -19.01
C LEU A 126 25.96 23.46 -18.56
N ALA A 127 25.95 22.57 -17.57
CA ALA A 127 27.13 21.85 -17.10
C ALA A 127 27.82 21.08 -18.24
N GLY A 128 27.06 20.31 -19.02
CA GLY A 128 27.58 19.57 -20.18
C GLY A 128 28.25 20.47 -21.22
N ARG A 129 27.72 21.68 -21.44
CA ARG A 129 28.34 22.66 -22.36
C ARG A 129 29.65 23.22 -21.82
N PHE A 130 29.77 23.49 -20.53
CA PHE A 130 31.02 23.96 -19.93
C PHE A 130 32.07 22.84 -19.87
N ILE A 131 31.66 21.60 -19.57
CA ILE A 131 32.52 20.41 -19.65
C ILE A 131 33.06 20.24 -21.07
N TRP A 132 32.21 20.36 -22.08
CA TRP A 132 32.63 20.31 -23.48
C TRP A 132 33.55 21.47 -23.87
N ALA A 133 33.27 22.69 -23.39
CA ALA A 133 34.11 23.86 -23.63
C ALA A 133 35.54 23.65 -23.10
N TRP A 134 35.65 23.05 -21.91
CA TRP A 134 36.90 22.80 -21.23
C TRP A 134 37.67 21.63 -21.85
N LEU A 135 37.06 20.45 -21.97
CA LEU A 135 37.74 19.22 -22.39
C LEU A 135 37.96 19.14 -23.91
N VAL A 136 36.95 19.51 -24.71
CA VAL A 136 36.99 19.34 -26.17
C VAL A 136 37.44 20.61 -26.87
N LYS A 137 36.88 21.77 -26.49
CA LYS A 137 37.27 23.06 -27.10
C LYS A 137 38.50 23.69 -26.45
N ARG A 138 39.06 23.09 -25.37
CA ARG A 138 40.28 23.53 -24.67
C ARG A 138 40.26 25.00 -24.25
N ARG A 139 39.10 25.51 -23.84
CA ARG A 139 38.91 26.92 -23.45
C ARG A 139 39.21 27.13 -21.97
N HIS A 140 40.50 27.27 -21.65
CA HIS A 140 40.99 27.39 -20.27
C HIS A 140 41.00 28.84 -19.78
N THR A 141 39.82 29.44 -19.63
CA THR A 141 39.66 30.74 -18.95
C THR A 141 39.32 30.52 -17.48
N LEU A 142 39.63 31.48 -16.59
CA LEU A 142 39.27 31.39 -15.16
C LEU A 142 37.76 31.10 -14.97
N ILE A 143 36.91 31.86 -15.68
CA ILE A 143 35.46 31.67 -15.65
C ILE A 143 35.06 30.30 -16.19
N GLY A 144 35.70 29.84 -17.27
CA GLY A 144 35.47 28.50 -17.82
C GLY A 144 35.86 27.39 -16.85
N GLY A 145 36.96 27.55 -16.10
CA GLY A 145 37.42 26.60 -15.10
C GLY A 145 36.49 26.50 -13.90
N ILE A 146 36.02 27.64 -13.39
CA ILE A 146 35.02 27.68 -12.31
C ILE A 146 33.74 26.94 -12.73
N HIS A 147 33.22 27.21 -13.93
CA HIS A 147 32.00 26.53 -14.41
C HIS A 147 32.23 25.08 -14.79
N PHE A 148 33.43 24.70 -15.22
CA PHE A 148 33.79 23.31 -15.43
C PHE A 148 33.72 22.53 -14.12
N VAL A 149 34.38 23.03 -13.08
CA VAL A 149 34.35 22.41 -11.74
C VAL A 149 32.92 22.36 -11.20
N LEU A 150 32.19 23.47 -11.26
CA LEU A 150 30.78 23.51 -10.84
C LEU A 150 29.93 22.51 -11.66
N GLY A 151 30.17 22.41 -12.97
CA GLY A 151 29.48 21.46 -13.83
C GLY A 151 29.77 20.01 -13.43
N CYS A 152 31.02 19.67 -13.12
CA CYS A 152 31.37 18.35 -12.60
C CYS A 152 30.68 18.07 -11.25
N VAL A 153 30.67 19.04 -10.33
CA VAL A 153 29.97 18.93 -9.04
C VAL A 153 28.46 18.71 -9.25
N ILE A 154 27.82 19.47 -10.14
CA ILE A 154 26.40 19.29 -10.47
C ILE A 154 26.13 17.86 -10.95
N TRP A 155 26.97 17.31 -11.83
CA TRP A 155 26.83 15.93 -12.29
C TRP A 155 27.05 14.90 -11.18
N CYS A 156 28.07 15.08 -10.34
CA CYS A 156 28.32 14.19 -9.20
C CYS A 156 27.13 14.19 -8.22
N VAL A 157 26.62 15.37 -7.87
CA VAL A 157 25.45 15.51 -6.98
C VAL A 157 24.21 14.91 -7.62
N PHE A 158 23.98 15.16 -8.92
CA PHE A 158 22.85 14.56 -9.64
C PHE A 158 22.91 13.03 -9.65
N LEU A 159 24.07 12.45 -9.94
CA LEU A 159 24.22 10.99 -9.94
C LEU A 159 24.06 10.40 -8.53
N ALA A 160 24.63 11.04 -7.52
CA ALA A 160 24.45 10.63 -6.12
C ALA A 160 22.96 10.72 -5.70
N PHE A 161 22.27 11.78 -6.12
CA PHE A 161 20.83 11.94 -5.89
C PHE A 161 20.02 10.86 -6.61
N LEU A 162 20.29 10.62 -7.90
CA LEU A 162 19.52 9.69 -8.73
C LEU A 162 19.70 8.23 -8.29
N PHE A 163 20.92 7.83 -7.92
CA PHE A 163 21.24 6.44 -7.54
C PHE A 163 21.27 6.18 -6.03
N GLY A 164 21.15 7.21 -5.19
CA GLY A 164 21.02 7.03 -3.75
C GLY A 164 19.61 6.53 -3.36
N GLN A 165 19.46 5.95 -2.17
CA GLN A 165 18.17 5.52 -1.64
C GLN A 165 17.26 6.68 -1.19
N GLY A 166 17.80 7.91 -1.11
CA GLY A 166 17.08 9.10 -0.66
C GLY A 166 17.58 9.59 0.69
N PHE A 167 16.65 10.00 1.56
CA PHE A 167 16.93 10.77 2.77
C PHE A 167 16.13 10.22 3.96
N LEU A 168 16.76 10.27 5.14
CA LEU A 168 16.11 9.85 6.38
C LEU A 168 15.13 10.91 6.89
N ASP A 169 13.99 10.50 7.45
CA ASP A 169 13.14 11.33 8.32
C ASP A 169 13.07 10.72 9.72
N ASP A 170 12.69 11.55 10.69
CA ASP A 170 12.76 11.18 12.11
C ASP A 170 11.36 10.93 12.72
N TYR A 171 10.26 11.02 11.94
CA TYR A 171 8.90 11.02 12.49
C TYR A 171 8.55 9.72 13.22
N ILE A 172 8.97 8.56 12.69
CA ILE A 172 8.76 7.26 13.35
C ILE A 172 9.44 7.28 14.71
N SER A 173 10.69 7.73 14.77
CA SER A 173 11.45 7.82 16.01
C SER A 173 10.87 8.85 16.98
N ASP A 174 10.33 9.97 16.48
CA ASP A 174 9.74 11.03 17.30
C ASP A 174 8.40 10.60 17.89
N TYR A 175 7.54 9.94 17.13
CA TYR A 175 6.26 9.42 17.64
C TYR A 175 6.50 8.26 18.61
N LEU A 176 7.48 7.39 18.36
CA LEU A 176 7.84 6.31 19.30
C LEU A 176 8.32 6.83 20.66
N LYS A 177 8.96 8.01 20.75
CA LYS A 177 9.36 8.60 22.04
C LYS A 177 8.16 8.94 22.93
N ASN A 178 7.04 9.30 22.31
CA ASN A 178 5.80 9.64 23.01
C ASN A 178 4.90 8.42 23.23
N ASN A 179 5.31 7.24 22.74
CA ASN A 179 4.55 6.02 22.85
C ASN A 179 4.91 5.23 24.12
N ILE A 180 4.27 5.59 25.24
CA ILE A 180 4.49 4.94 26.54
C ILE A 180 3.92 3.52 26.61
N TYR A 181 2.86 3.20 25.84
CA TYR A 181 2.20 1.89 25.90
C TYR A 181 3.01 0.78 25.20
N VAL A 182 3.60 1.08 24.04
CA VAL A 182 4.51 0.14 23.35
C VAL A 182 5.83 -0.05 24.12
N THR A 183 6.29 0.99 24.82
CA THR A 183 7.56 0.92 25.57
C THR A 183 7.43 0.28 26.95
N GLN A 184 6.20 0.12 27.47
CA GLN A 184 5.90 -0.47 28.77
C GLN A 184 5.11 -1.78 28.69
N ALA A 185 4.83 -2.30 27.49
CA ALA A 185 4.16 -3.58 27.33
C ALA A 185 4.90 -4.69 28.08
N ASP A 186 4.17 -5.40 28.95
CA ASP A 186 4.70 -6.54 29.69
C ASP A 186 5.02 -7.70 28.74
N GLU A 187 5.92 -8.61 29.17
CA GLU A 187 6.16 -9.84 28.43
C GLU A 187 4.88 -10.69 28.37
N VAL A 188 4.45 -11.05 27.16
CA VAL A 188 3.35 -11.99 26.97
C VAL A 188 3.90 -13.41 27.06
N ALA A 189 3.53 -14.09 28.14
CA ALA A 189 4.05 -15.42 28.45
C ALA A 189 3.82 -16.40 27.29
N GLY A 190 4.91 -16.99 26.78
CA GLY A 190 4.88 -18.00 25.72
C GLY A 190 4.77 -17.46 24.29
N PHE A 191 4.56 -16.16 24.08
CA PHE A 191 4.36 -15.62 22.73
C PHE A 191 5.61 -15.68 21.86
N ALA A 192 6.80 -15.47 22.45
CA ALA A 192 8.06 -15.62 21.72
C ALA A 192 8.24 -17.04 21.14
N ASP A 193 7.92 -18.06 21.94
CA ASP A 193 8.01 -19.46 21.51
C ASP A 193 6.90 -19.80 20.50
N TYR A 194 5.73 -19.17 20.64
CA TYR A 194 4.62 -19.28 19.69
C TYR A 194 4.97 -18.74 18.30
N CYS A 195 5.62 -17.57 18.22
CA CYS A 195 6.04 -16.98 16.95
C CYS A 195 7.31 -17.62 16.37
N ALA A 196 8.08 -18.35 17.17
CA ALA A 196 9.25 -19.07 16.68
C ALA A 196 8.86 -20.15 15.66
N LYS A 197 9.84 -20.70 14.93
CA LYS A 197 9.60 -21.78 13.99
C LYS A 197 8.88 -22.95 14.67
N GLY A 198 7.78 -23.42 14.09
CA GLY A 198 6.98 -24.51 14.64
C GLY A 198 7.66 -25.88 14.61
N GLU A 199 6.96 -26.88 15.16
CA GLU A 199 7.52 -28.20 15.46
C GLU A 199 7.64 -29.14 14.24
N TYR A 200 6.93 -28.86 13.14
CA TYR A 200 6.92 -29.72 11.95
C TYR A 200 8.07 -29.43 11.00
N THR A 201 8.50 -30.44 10.25
CA THR A 201 9.49 -30.26 9.18
C THR A 201 8.78 -29.81 7.90
N PRO A 202 9.04 -28.60 7.38
CA PRO A 202 8.49 -28.19 6.10
C PRO A 202 9.05 -29.04 4.96
N ALA A 203 8.17 -29.51 4.08
CA ALA A 203 8.51 -30.07 2.78
C ALA A 203 7.80 -29.24 1.70
N CYS A 204 8.30 -29.27 0.46
CA CYS A 204 7.67 -28.56 -0.65
C CYS A 204 7.65 -29.36 -1.95
N VAL A 205 6.68 -29.06 -2.80
CA VAL A 205 6.56 -29.58 -4.17
C VAL A 205 6.11 -28.46 -5.12
N THR A 206 6.50 -28.57 -6.38
CA THR A 206 6.05 -27.68 -7.46
C THR A 206 5.00 -28.38 -8.32
N TYR A 207 4.07 -27.62 -8.90
CA TYR A 207 3.08 -28.15 -9.82
C TYR A 207 2.89 -27.26 -11.05
N GLY A 208 2.55 -27.88 -12.19
CA GLY A 208 2.36 -27.18 -13.46
C GLY A 208 2.10 -28.11 -14.65
N PRO A 209 1.63 -27.57 -15.80
CA PRO A 209 1.28 -28.37 -16.97
C PRO A 209 2.46 -28.74 -17.88
N ASP A 210 3.62 -28.13 -17.68
CA ASP A 210 4.69 -28.08 -18.69
C ASP A 210 5.78 -29.15 -18.55
N GLY A 211 5.65 -30.00 -17.53
CA GLY A 211 6.68 -30.96 -17.14
C GLY A 211 7.88 -30.29 -16.45
N GLY A 212 8.62 -31.06 -15.66
CA GLY A 212 9.73 -30.54 -14.85
C GLY A 212 9.33 -30.05 -13.46
N THR A 213 8.03 -30.08 -13.15
CA THR A 213 7.47 -29.94 -11.80
C THR A 213 7.31 -31.31 -11.14
N ASP A 214 7.18 -31.32 -9.81
CA ASP A 214 6.98 -32.56 -9.04
C ASP A 214 5.59 -33.18 -9.28
N MET A 215 4.60 -32.32 -9.57
CA MET A 215 3.23 -32.72 -9.89
C MET A 215 2.78 -32.12 -11.22
N THR A 216 2.09 -32.93 -12.03
CA THR A 216 1.52 -32.49 -13.31
C THR A 216 0.05 -32.08 -13.14
N THR A 217 -0.29 -30.90 -13.65
CA THR A 217 -1.64 -30.28 -13.60
C THR A 217 -2.10 -29.85 -15.00
N GLY A 218 -3.34 -29.33 -15.09
CA GLY A 218 -3.96 -28.89 -16.34
C GLY A 218 -3.75 -27.41 -16.69
N THR A 219 -4.57 -26.95 -17.63
CA THR A 219 -4.71 -25.53 -18.01
C THR A 219 -6.18 -25.12 -18.02
N VAL A 220 -6.44 -23.81 -17.91
CA VAL A 220 -7.77 -23.21 -17.82
C VAL A 220 -7.98 -22.20 -18.96
N ASP A 221 -9.18 -22.14 -19.54
CA ASP A 221 -9.57 -21.09 -20.48
C ASP A 221 -10.16 -19.88 -19.74
N LEU A 222 -9.32 -18.87 -19.50
CA LEU A 222 -9.68 -17.58 -18.91
C LEU A 222 -10.21 -16.56 -19.93
N SER A 223 -10.38 -16.94 -21.20
CA SER A 223 -10.87 -16.02 -22.23
C SER A 223 -12.27 -15.43 -22.02
N PRO A 224 -13.17 -16.04 -21.21
CA PRO A 224 -14.42 -15.42 -20.76
C PRO A 224 -14.24 -14.18 -19.88
N TYR A 225 -13.23 -14.20 -19.00
CA TYR A 225 -13.09 -13.25 -17.89
C TYR A 225 -12.14 -12.11 -18.28
N VAL A 226 -11.00 -12.42 -18.88
CA VAL A 226 -10.03 -11.38 -19.22
C VAL A 226 -10.14 -10.92 -20.67
N ALA A 227 -10.04 -9.61 -20.93
CA ALA A 227 -10.09 -9.06 -22.29
C ALA A 227 -8.99 -9.60 -23.24
N LYS A 228 -9.28 -9.52 -24.55
CA LYS A 228 -8.31 -9.88 -25.60
C LYS A 228 -7.24 -8.80 -25.77
N GLU A 229 -5.99 -9.22 -25.78
CA GLU A 229 -4.84 -8.33 -25.96
C GLU A 229 -4.78 -7.67 -27.35
N LYS A 230 -4.20 -6.47 -27.37
CA LYS A 230 -3.74 -5.84 -28.62
C LYS A 230 -2.59 -6.66 -29.21
N LYS A 231 -2.45 -6.64 -30.55
CA LYS A 231 -1.48 -7.45 -31.30
C LYS A 231 -0.04 -7.37 -30.77
N TRP A 232 0.41 -6.18 -30.41
CA TRP A 232 1.79 -5.96 -29.94
C TRP A 232 2.03 -6.55 -28.54
N HIS A 233 1.08 -6.44 -27.61
CA HIS A 233 1.18 -7.07 -26.28
C HIS A 233 1.27 -8.59 -26.41
N ARG A 234 0.48 -9.19 -27.31
CA ARG A 234 0.57 -10.64 -27.56
C ARG A 234 1.94 -11.07 -28.10
N ILE A 235 2.55 -10.27 -28.98
CA ILE A 235 3.90 -10.55 -29.48
C ILE A 235 4.90 -10.44 -28.33
N TYR A 236 4.80 -9.39 -27.50
CA TYR A 236 5.63 -9.20 -26.31
C TYR A 236 5.53 -10.41 -25.36
N ARG A 237 4.32 -10.81 -24.97
CA ARG A 237 4.11 -11.93 -24.04
C ARG A 237 4.61 -13.27 -24.58
N SER A 238 4.52 -13.49 -25.90
CA SER A 238 5.04 -14.71 -26.54
C SER A 238 6.56 -14.91 -26.45
N PHE A 239 7.31 -13.87 -26.03
CA PHE A 239 8.74 -14.02 -25.73
C PHE A 239 9.01 -14.67 -24.36
N PHE A 240 8.06 -14.60 -23.42
CA PHE A 240 8.25 -15.02 -22.03
C PHE A 240 7.43 -16.24 -21.65
N THR A 241 6.25 -16.39 -22.26
CA THR A 241 5.38 -17.54 -22.00
C THR A 241 4.91 -18.18 -23.30
N LYS A 242 4.75 -19.50 -23.26
CA LYS A 242 4.15 -20.29 -24.35
C LYS A 242 2.63 -20.39 -24.23
N HIS A 243 2.08 -20.02 -23.07
CA HIS A 243 0.65 -20.05 -22.78
C HIS A 243 -0.03 -18.73 -23.11
N THR A 244 -1.35 -18.77 -23.19
CA THR A 244 -2.21 -17.62 -23.41
C THR A 244 -3.35 -17.63 -22.40
N ARG A 245 -4.23 -16.62 -22.44
CA ARG A 245 -5.47 -16.63 -21.64
C ARG A 245 -6.39 -17.83 -21.92
N LYS A 246 -6.19 -18.60 -23.00
CA LYS A 246 -7.03 -19.75 -23.36
C LYS A 246 -6.57 -21.09 -22.78
N ASP A 247 -5.35 -21.09 -22.27
CA ASP A 247 -4.62 -22.24 -21.79
C ASP A 247 -3.72 -21.77 -20.63
N ALA A 248 -4.31 -20.98 -19.73
CA ALA A 248 -3.63 -20.47 -18.56
C ALA A 248 -3.16 -21.63 -17.68
N PRO A 249 -1.89 -21.68 -17.27
CA PRO A 249 -1.36 -22.79 -16.49
C PRO A 249 -1.97 -22.81 -15.08
N VAL A 250 -2.41 -23.99 -14.63
CA VAL A 250 -2.67 -24.24 -13.20
C VAL A 250 -1.33 -24.62 -12.59
N ALA A 251 -0.62 -23.65 -12.00
CA ALA A 251 0.76 -23.82 -11.59
C ALA A 251 1.06 -23.08 -10.28
N GLY A 252 2.11 -23.52 -9.59
CA GLY A 252 2.53 -22.93 -8.33
C GLY A 252 3.46 -23.84 -7.52
N LYS A 253 3.58 -23.52 -6.22
CA LYS A 253 4.41 -24.25 -5.25
C LYS A 253 3.63 -24.46 -3.96
N ILE A 254 3.79 -25.64 -3.36
CA ILE A 254 3.10 -26.06 -2.15
C ILE A 254 4.13 -26.36 -1.06
N TRP A 255 3.90 -25.85 0.14
CA TRP A 255 4.61 -26.22 1.37
C TRP A 255 3.66 -26.94 2.30
N PHE A 256 4.13 -27.99 2.96
CA PHE A 256 3.32 -28.77 3.88
C PHE A 256 4.18 -29.41 4.97
N PRO A 257 3.60 -29.68 6.16
CA PRO A 257 4.28 -30.44 7.20
C PRO A 257 4.49 -31.89 6.74
N LYS A 258 5.74 -32.34 6.74
CA LYS A 258 6.08 -33.70 6.31
C LYS A 258 5.38 -34.75 7.17
N GLU A 259 5.31 -34.50 8.47
CA GLU A 259 4.83 -35.44 9.48
C GLU A 259 3.31 -35.37 9.75
N ALA A 260 2.62 -34.31 9.32
CA ALA A 260 1.19 -34.13 9.60
C ALA A 260 0.31 -34.34 8.35
N GLU A 261 -0.96 -34.64 8.59
CA GLU A 261 -2.02 -34.91 7.61
C GLU A 261 -3.25 -34.09 8.01
N ASN A 262 -4.20 -33.89 7.08
CA ASN A 262 -5.41 -33.08 7.28
C ASN A 262 -5.12 -31.71 7.94
N CYS A 263 -4.15 -31.00 7.37
CA CYS A 263 -3.74 -29.68 7.84
C CYS A 263 -4.59 -28.60 7.15
N PRO A 264 -5.04 -27.56 7.88
CA PRO A 264 -5.68 -26.40 7.26
C PRO A 264 -4.81 -25.82 6.14
N VAL A 265 -5.43 -25.32 5.07
CA VAL A 265 -4.73 -24.90 3.87
C VAL A 265 -4.96 -23.43 3.56
N VAL A 266 -3.89 -22.74 3.17
CA VAL A 266 -3.89 -21.36 2.71
C VAL A 266 -3.53 -21.34 1.23
N PHE A 267 -4.42 -20.80 0.39
CA PHE A 267 -4.12 -20.53 -1.02
C PHE A 267 -3.79 -19.05 -1.18
N MET A 268 -2.55 -18.77 -1.59
CA MET A 268 -1.99 -17.44 -1.79
C MET A 268 -1.82 -17.14 -3.27
N ALA A 269 -2.15 -15.92 -3.70
CA ALA A 269 -1.73 -15.43 -5.01
C ALA A 269 -1.08 -14.04 -4.95
N HIS A 270 -0.08 -13.85 -5.81
CA HIS A 270 0.60 -12.58 -5.97
C HIS A 270 -0.18 -11.63 -6.89
N GLY A 271 0.09 -10.34 -6.77
CA GLY A 271 -0.52 -9.32 -7.64
C GLY A 271 0.23 -9.09 -8.95
N ASN A 272 -0.08 -7.96 -9.58
CA ASN A 272 0.50 -7.59 -10.86
C ASN A 272 1.96 -7.16 -10.72
N HIS A 273 2.86 -7.88 -11.39
CA HIS A 273 4.28 -7.52 -11.48
C HIS A 273 4.79 -7.71 -12.92
N SER A 274 6.10 -7.58 -13.16
CA SER A 274 6.69 -7.99 -14.44
C SER A 274 6.35 -9.45 -14.77
N ILE A 275 6.04 -9.74 -16.03
CA ILE A 275 5.82 -11.13 -16.52
C ILE A 275 7.05 -12.04 -16.35
N THR A 276 8.22 -11.46 -16.10
CA THR A 276 9.48 -12.20 -15.93
C THR A 276 9.84 -12.49 -14.48
N ALA A 277 9.10 -11.92 -13.52
CA ALA A 277 9.34 -12.16 -12.11
C ALA A 277 8.60 -13.42 -11.66
N GLU A 278 9.28 -14.34 -10.97
CA GLU A 278 8.67 -15.54 -10.40
C GLU A 278 7.98 -15.21 -9.07
N SER A 279 7.02 -14.28 -9.12
CA SER A 279 6.41 -13.66 -7.93
C SER A 279 5.81 -14.66 -6.94
N TYR A 280 5.32 -15.81 -7.41
CA TYR A 280 4.79 -16.89 -6.57
C TYR A 280 5.87 -17.54 -5.68
N LEU A 281 7.16 -17.43 -6.01
CA LEU A 281 8.27 -17.92 -5.17
C LEU A 281 8.67 -16.91 -4.08
N GLY A 282 8.18 -15.68 -4.16
CA GLY A 282 8.49 -14.62 -3.19
C GLY A 282 7.97 -14.83 -1.77
N TYR A 283 7.20 -15.91 -1.56
CA TYR A 283 6.60 -16.30 -0.27
C TYR A 283 7.20 -17.59 0.28
N ASP A 284 8.36 -18.04 -0.22
CA ASP A 284 9.07 -19.20 0.30
C ASP A 284 9.22 -19.15 1.84
N TYR A 285 9.56 -17.98 2.39
CA TYR A 285 9.71 -17.77 3.84
C TYR A 285 8.41 -17.99 4.61
N LEU A 286 7.27 -17.56 4.06
CA LEU A 286 5.95 -17.68 4.69
C LEU A 286 5.42 -19.10 4.56
N GLY A 287 5.61 -19.73 3.40
CA GLY A 287 5.24 -21.13 3.17
C GLY A 287 6.00 -22.08 4.08
N GLU A 288 7.32 -21.91 4.24
CA GLU A 288 8.12 -22.69 5.19
C GLU A 288 7.69 -22.44 6.64
N TYR A 289 7.40 -21.19 6.99
CA TYR A 289 6.96 -20.81 8.33
C TYR A 289 5.62 -21.47 8.67
N LEU A 290 4.57 -21.23 7.88
CA LEU A 290 3.24 -21.79 8.14
C LEU A 290 3.23 -23.33 8.09
N ALA A 291 4.01 -23.94 7.19
CA ALA A 291 4.18 -25.40 7.17
C ALA A 291 4.81 -25.94 8.45
N SER A 292 5.74 -25.22 9.08
CA SER A 292 6.29 -25.61 10.38
C SER A 292 5.26 -25.52 11.52
N HIS A 293 4.20 -24.71 11.36
CA HIS A 293 3.06 -24.59 12.30
C HIS A 293 1.85 -25.48 11.94
N GLY A 294 2.03 -26.44 11.02
CA GLY A 294 1.00 -27.42 10.69
C GLY A 294 -0.06 -26.91 9.71
N TYR A 295 0.31 -25.98 8.81
CA TYR A 295 -0.52 -25.56 7.68
C TYR A 295 0.01 -26.12 6.36
N VAL A 296 -0.87 -26.31 5.37
CA VAL A 296 -0.45 -26.37 3.97
C VAL A 296 -0.52 -24.96 3.39
N PHE A 297 0.53 -24.52 2.72
CA PHE A 297 0.55 -23.22 2.03
C PHE A 297 0.74 -23.46 0.54
N VAL A 298 -0.14 -22.92 -0.29
CA VAL A 298 -0.11 -23.04 -1.76
C VAL A 298 0.06 -21.65 -2.34
N SER A 299 1.21 -21.37 -2.96
CA SER A 299 1.45 -20.12 -3.68
C SER A 299 1.23 -20.33 -5.18
N VAL A 300 0.20 -19.68 -5.72
CA VAL A 300 -0.27 -19.82 -7.11
C VAL A 300 0.53 -18.90 -8.04
N ASP A 301 0.97 -19.44 -9.18
CA ASP A 301 1.58 -18.67 -10.27
C ASP A 301 0.51 -18.06 -11.18
N GLU A 302 0.33 -16.75 -11.06
CA GLU A 302 -0.58 -15.96 -11.90
C GLU A 302 0.15 -15.08 -12.92
N ASN A 303 1.43 -15.34 -13.22
CA ASN A 303 2.20 -14.53 -14.16
C ASN A 303 1.56 -14.40 -15.56
N ILE A 304 0.72 -15.37 -15.95
CA ILE A 304 -0.05 -15.29 -17.20
C ILE A 304 -0.98 -14.07 -17.25
N LEU A 305 -1.37 -13.51 -16.10
CA LEU A 305 -2.26 -12.35 -15.95
C LEU A 305 -1.53 -11.03 -15.69
N ASN A 306 -0.21 -11.04 -15.43
CA ASN A 306 0.59 -9.84 -15.20
C ASN A 306 0.64 -8.84 -16.39
N GLU A 307 0.89 -7.57 -16.10
CA GLU A 307 0.91 -6.45 -17.04
C GLU A 307 -0.38 -6.32 -17.89
N ARG A 308 -1.52 -6.68 -17.31
CA ARG A 308 -2.85 -6.51 -17.89
C ARG A 308 -3.64 -5.43 -17.15
N SER A 309 -4.82 -5.12 -17.67
CA SER A 309 -5.76 -4.22 -17.01
C SER A 309 -7.14 -4.85 -17.06
N GLY A 310 -7.86 -4.78 -15.93
CA GLY A 310 -9.20 -5.35 -15.77
C GLY A 310 -9.19 -6.87 -15.88
N GLU A 311 -8.38 -7.54 -15.05
CA GLU A 311 -8.23 -9.00 -15.06
C GLU A 311 -8.42 -9.68 -13.70
N ASN A 312 -8.85 -8.96 -12.66
CA ASN A 312 -8.97 -9.52 -11.32
C ASN A 312 -10.03 -10.62 -11.23
N ASP A 313 -11.10 -10.54 -12.02
CA ASP A 313 -12.06 -11.63 -12.18
C ASP A 313 -11.42 -12.91 -12.73
N ALA A 314 -10.50 -12.79 -13.69
CA ALA A 314 -9.76 -13.92 -14.22
C ALA A 314 -8.72 -14.48 -13.23
N ARG A 315 -8.18 -13.63 -12.34
CA ARG A 315 -7.31 -14.05 -11.22
C ARG A 315 -8.12 -14.85 -10.22
N ALA A 316 -9.26 -14.33 -9.78
CA ALA A 316 -10.19 -15.01 -8.89
C ALA A 316 -10.58 -16.40 -9.42
N VAL A 317 -10.97 -16.49 -10.70
CA VAL A 317 -11.25 -17.78 -11.34
C VAL A 317 -10.02 -18.69 -11.37
N LEU A 318 -8.84 -18.18 -11.75
CA LEU A 318 -7.62 -18.99 -11.80
C LEU A 318 -7.24 -19.54 -10.42
N LEU A 319 -7.42 -18.76 -9.34
CA LEU A 319 -7.24 -19.21 -7.97
C LEU A 319 -8.21 -20.37 -7.63
N LEU A 320 -9.50 -20.21 -7.91
CA LEU A 320 -10.53 -21.24 -7.64
C LEU A 320 -10.30 -22.53 -8.44
N GLU A 321 -9.79 -22.42 -9.66
CA GLU A 321 -9.38 -23.58 -10.47
C GLU A 321 -8.13 -24.26 -9.90
N ASN A 322 -7.18 -23.49 -9.35
CA ASN A 322 -6.04 -24.05 -8.62
C ASN A 322 -6.50 -24.81 -7.38
N ILE A 323 -7.43 -24.25 -6.58
CA ILE A 323 -8.00 -24.95 -5.42
C ILE A 323 -8.57 -26.30 -5.84
N GLY A 324 -9.45 -26.31 -6.85
CA GLY A 324 -10.09 -27.54 -7.31
C GLY A 324 -9.12 -28.59 -7.83
N GLU A 325 -8.07 -28.19 -8.55
CA GLU A 325 -7.03 -29.12 -9.01
C GLU A 325 -6.22 -29.66 -7.83
N ILE A 326 -5.81 -28.83 -6.88
CA ILE A 326 -5.00 -29.27 -5.73
C ILE A 326 -5.81 -30.17 -4.78
N LEU A 327 -7.09 -29.90 -4.54
CA LEU A 327 -7.96 -30.80 -3.77
C LEU A 327 -8.11 -32.17 -4.45
N LYS A 328 -8.24 -32.22 -5.77
CA LYS A 328 -8.22 -33.51 -6.51
C LYS A 328 -6.91 -34.26 -6.30
N LYS A 329 -5.77 -33.56 -6.30
CA LYS A 329 -4.46 -34.17 -6.05
C LYS A 329 -4.29 -34.63 -4.60
N ASN A 330 -4.87 -33.91 -3.64
CA ASN A 330 -4.92 -34.31 -2.22
C ASN A 330 -5.64 -35.66 -2.03
N GLY A 331 -6.64 -35.97 -2.86
CA GLY A 331 -7.38 -37.24 -2.83
C GLY A 331 -6.74 -38.42 -3.60
N ASP A 332 -5.61 -38.22 -4.29
CA ASP A 332 -4.94 -39.23 -5.12
C ASP A 332 -3.68 -39.78 -4.41
N ASP A 333 -3.70 -41.07 -4.03
CA ASP A 333 -2.64 -41.73 -3.25
C ASP A 333 -1.29 -41.86 -3.98
N SER A 334 -1.26 -41.56 -5.28
CA SER A 334 -0.03 -41.49 -6.05
C SER A 334 0.68 -40.13 -5.96
N GLN A 335 0.00 -39.10 -5.41
CA GLN A 335 0.53 -37.74 -5.31
C GLN A 335 1.32 -37.54 -4.02
N PRO A 336 2.38 -36.69 -4.04
CA PRO A 336 3.18 -36.41 -2.86
C PRO A 336 2.43 -35.64 -1.75
N ILE A 337 1.29 -35.04 -2.08
CA ILE A 337 0.44 -34.28 -1.14
C ILE A 337 -0.81 -35.06 -0.71
N TYR A 338 -0.87 -36.36 -0.98
CA TYR A 338 -2.02 -37.18 -0.59
C TYR A 338 -2.34 -37.06 0.90
N GLY A 339 -3.60 -36.74 1.22
CA GLY A 339 -4.10 -36.62 2.60
C GLY A 339 -3.50 -35.47 3.42
N LYS A 340 -2.79 -34.53 2.79
CA LYS A 340 -2.12 -33.42 3.48
C LYS A 340 -3.06 -32.28 3.83
N LEU A 341 -4.05 -31.99 2.99
CA LEU A 341 -4.94 -30.83 3.12
C LEU A 341 -6.25 -31.21 3.81
N ASP A 342 -6.70 -30.36 4.72
CA ASP A 342 -8.07 -30.34 5.25
C ASP A 342 -8.96 -29.43 4.39
N GLU A 343 -9.85 -30.05 3.63
CA GLU A 343 -10.75 -29.36 2.69
C GLU A 343 -11.88 -28.58 3.40
N GLN A 344 -12.03 -28.75 4.73
CA GLN A 344 -13.02 -28.04 5.53
C GLN A 344 -12.48 -26.73 6.12
N ASN A 345 -11.16 -26.50 6.05
CA ASN A 345 -10.47 -25.37 6.64
C ASN A 345 -9.55 -24.70 5.61
N ILE A 346 -10.17 -23.93 4.69
CA ILE A 346 -9.47 -23.21 3.64
C ILE A 346 -9.44 -21.71 3.98
N ALA A 347 -8.27 -21.08 3.82
CA ALA A 347 -8.13 -19.64 3.78
C ALA A 347 -7.58 -19.19 2.42
N LEU A 348 -7.94 -17.97 2.02
CA LEU A 348 -7.35 -17.30 0.87
C LEU A 348 -6.44 -16.17 1.36
N MET A 349 -5.30 -16.00 0.69
CA MET A 349 -4.40 -14.87 0.91
C MET A 349 -4.07 -14.24 -0.44
N GLY A 350 -3.85 -12.93 -0.46
CA GLY A 350 -3.53 -12.24 -1.69
C GLY A 350 -2.72 -10.97 -1.47
N HIS A 351 -1.77 -10.68 -2.37
CA HIS A 351 -0.97 -9.44 -2.33
C HIS A 351 -1.31 -8.53 -3.51
N SER A 352 -1.51 -7.22 -3.28
CA SER A 352 -1.78 -6.24 -4.34
C SER A 352 -3.07 -6.59 -5.08
N ARG A 353 -3.05 -6.75 -6.41
CA ARG A 353 -4.21 -7.29 -7.15
C ARG A 353 -4.66 -8.68 -6.68
N GLY A 354 -3.74 -9.48 -6.12
CA GLY A 354 -4.09 -10.73 -5.47
C GLY A 354 -4.93 -10.51 -4.22
N GLY A 355 -4.70 -9.42 -3.48
CA GLY A 355 -5.46 -9.10 -2.27
C GLY A 355 -6.87 -8.60 -2.56
N GLU A 356 -7.09 -7.96 -3.71
CA GLU A 356 -8.44 -7.67 -4.22
C GLU A 356 -9.15 -8.98 -4.61
N MET A 357 -8.50 -9.79 -5.44
CA MET A 357 -9.17 -10.90 -6.10
C MET A 357 -9.55 -12.05 -5.16
N ILE A 358 -9.01 -12.11 -3.93
CA ILE A 358 -9.48 -13.09 -2.93
C ILE A 358 -10.90 -12.77 -2.45
N ALA A 359 -11.30 -11.50 -2.39
CA ALA A 359 -12.67 -11.11 -2.09
C ALA A 359 -13.60 -11.51 -3.26
N ASP A 360 -13.18 -11.22 -4.49
CA ASP A 360 -13.89 -11.68 -5.70
C ASP A 360 -13.99 -13.21 -5.77
N ALA A 361 -12.92 -13.93 -5.41
CA ALA A 361 -12.89 -15.39 -5.40
C ALA A 361 -13.84 -15.97 -4.34
N TYR A 362 -13.91 -15.36 -3.16
CA TYR A 362 -14.89 -15.73 -2.14
C TYR A 362 -16.32 -15.52 -2.65
N LEU A 363 -16.60 -14.39 -3.29
CA LEU A 363 -17.91 -14.12 -3.89
C LEU A 363 -18.26 -15.13 -4.99
N PHE A 364 -17.32 -15.42 -5.90
CA PHE A 364 -17.52 -16.39 -6.97
C PHE A 364 -17.67 -17.82 -6.45
N ASN A 365 -17.09 -18.13 -5.30
CA ASN A 365 -17.23 -19.44 -4.66
C ASN A 365 -18.68 -19.71 -4.21
N GLU A 366 -19.44 -18.68 -3.86
CA GLU A 366 -20.84 -18.76 -3.43
C GLU A 366 -21.83 -18.75 -4.61
N TYR A 367 -21.37 -18.44 -5.83
CA TYR A 367 -22.22 -18.29 -6.99
C TYR A 367 -22.22 -19.53 -7.89
N ASP A 368 -23.36 -19.80 -8.53
CA ASP A 368 -23.48 -20.83 -9.57
C ASP A 368 -23.15 -20.30 -10.98
N ALA A 369 -22.93 -18.98 -11.13
CA ALA A 369 -22.68 -18.35 -12.41
C ALA A 369 -21.82 -17.09 -12.29
N TYR A 370 -21.05 -16.81 -13.35
CA TYR A 370 -20.21 -15.63 -13.43
C TYR A 370 -21.04 -14.32 -13.47
N PRO A 371 -20.81 -13.36 -12.55
CA PRO A 371 -21.64 -12.16 -12.43
C PRO A 371 -21.74 -11.31 -13.69
N SER A 372 -20.66 -11.19 -14.47
CA SER A 372 -20.69 -10.37 -15.68
C SER A 372 -21.26 -11.10 -16.91
N ASN A 373 -21.42 -12.43 -16.85
CA ASN A 373 -22.04 -13.20 -17.92
C ASN A 373 -22.49 -14.61 -17.45
N GLY A 374 -23.77 -14.73 -17.11
CA GLY A 374 -24.37 -15.99 -16.61
C GLY A 374 -24.43 -17.17 -17.60
N MET A 375 -23.85 -17.05 -18.80
CA MET A 375 -23.60 -18.20 -19.68
C MET A 375 -22.41 -19.06 -19.22
N PHE A 376 -21.56 -18.53 -18.34
CA PHE A 376 -20.45 -19.24 -17.71
C PHE A 376 -20.87 -19.63 -16.30
N THR A 377 -20.92 -20.93 -16.05
CA THR A 377 -21.35 -21.52 -14.77
C THR A 377 -20.15 -21.76 -13.86
N PHE A 378 -20.36 -21.62 -12.56
CA PHE A 378 -19.42 -21.96 -11.51
C PHE A 378 -19.91 -23.19 -10.74
N ASP A 379 -18.98 -23.95 -10.16
CA ASP A 379 -19.23 -25.13 -9.33
C ASP A 379 -18.06 -25.30 -8.35
N TYR A 380 -17.82 -24.26 -7.54
CA TYR A 380 -16.67 -24.18 -6.63
C TYR A 380 -17.07 -24.57 -5.20
N HIS A 381 -17.92 -23.77 -4.53
CA HIS A 381 -18.54 -24.10 -3.24
C HIS A 381 -17.57 -24.68 -2.17
N TYR A 382 -16.32 -24.24 -2.17
CA TYR A 382 -15.27 -24.64 -1.23
C TYR A 382 -15.51 -24.06 0.17
N LYS A 383 -15.00 -24.72 1.21
CA LYS A 383 -15.15 -24.26 2.61
C LYS A 383 -14.08 -23.23 2.98
N ILE A 384 -14.19 -22.05 2.38
CA ILE A 384 -13.37 -20.88 2.70
C ILE A 384 -13.87 -20.25 4.01
N ARG A 385 -12.96 -20.02 4.96
CA ARG A 385 -13.27 -19.54 6.32
C ARG A 385 -12.55 -18.24 6.70
N ALA A 386 -11.52 -17.86 5.96
CA ALA A 386 -10.74 -16.67 6.28
C ALA A 386 -10.06 -16.08 5.05
N LEU A 387 -9.90 -14.76 5.04
CA LEU A 387 -9.27 -14.00 3.97
C LEU A 387 -8.16 -13.10 4.53
N ILE A 388 -6.97 -13.11 3.91
CA ILE A 388 -5.84 -12.24 4.28
C ILE A 388 -5.39 -11.41 3.08
N ALA A 389 -5.67 -10.10 3.10
CA ALA A 389 -5.26 -9.15 2.09
C ALA A 389 -3.97 -8.43 2.48
N VAL A 390 -2.94 -8.51 1.64
CA VAL A 390 -1.65 -7.83 1.83
C VAL A 390 -1.55 -6.72 0.80
N ALA A 391 -1.41 -5.48 1.25
CA ALA A 391 -1.36 -4.25 0.45
C ALA A 391 -2.27 -4.30 -0.80
N PRO A 392 -3.57 -4.60 -0.64
CA PRO A 392 -4.43 -4.95 -1.75
C PRO A 392 -4.71 -3.75 -2.67
N SER A 393 -5.01 -4.02 -3.94
CA SER A 393 -5.86 -3.10 -4.71
C SER A 393 -7.32 -3.31 -4.32
N VAL A 394 -8.19 -2.39 -4.69
CA VAL A 394 -9.64 -2.53 -4.51
C VAL A 394 -10.34 -1.93 -5.74
N ASN A 395 -11.53 -2.44 -6.07
CA ASN A 395 -12.42 -1.90 -7.11
C ASN A 395 -11.83 -1.83 -8.54
N GLN A 396 -10.85 -2.68 -8.90
CA GLN A 396 -10.42 -2.84 -10.31
C GLN A 396 -11.35 -3.75 -11.11
N TYR A 397 -12.00 -4.69 -10.43
CA TYR A 397 -13.18 -5.40 -10.91
C TYR A 397 -14.37 -5.04 -10.02
N LEU A 398 -15.55 -4.88 -10.65
CA LEU A 398 -16.81 -4.59 -9.97
C LEU A 398 -17.83 -5.64 -10.44
N PRO A 399 -18.11 -6.70 -9.65
CA PRO A 399 -19.11 -7.72 -9.99
C PRO A 399 -20.46 -7.08 -10.35
N ALA A 400 -20.88 -7.23 -11.61
CA ALA A 400 -22.08 -6.58 -12.16
C ALA A 400 -22.15 -5.04 -11.96
N GLY A 401 -21.01 -4.38 -11.69
CA GLY A 401 -20.93 -2.94 -11.43
C GLY A 401 -21.12 -2.53 -9.96
N HIS A 402 -21.10 -3.50 -9.04
CA HIS A 402 -21.16 -3.29 -7.59
C HIS A 402 -19.79 -3.50 -6.95
N GLU A 403 -19.58 -2.90 -5.77
CA GLU A 403 -18.44 -3.24 -4.92
C GLU A 403 -18.58 -4.66 -4.36
N THR A 404 -17.47 -5.24 -3.92
CA THR A 404 -17.45 -6.60 -3.37
C THR A 404 -17.74 -6.56 -1.88
N GLU A 405 -18.98 -6.85 -1.52
CA GLU A 405 -19.44 -6.98 -0.13
C GLU A 405 -19.20 -8.41 0.39
N LEU A 406 -18.61 -8.50 1.58
CA LEU A 406 -18.33 -9.75 2.29
C LEU A 406 -19.23 -9.86 3.53
N SER A 407 -19.71 -11.07 3.81
CA SER A 407 -20.48 -11.35 5.02
C SER A 407 -20.02 -12.63 5.71
N ASP A 408 -20.04 -12.60 7.04
CA ASP A 408 -19.80 -13.78 7.90
C ASP A 408 -18.50 -14.53 7.60
N ILE A 409 -17.41 -13.76 7.42
CA ILE A 409 -16.07 -14.28 7.10
C ILE A 409 -15.00 -13.55 7.89
N ASP A 410 -14.02 -14.28 8.42
CA ASP A 410 -12.87 -13.64 9.06
C ASP A 410 -12.02 -12.93 7.99
N TYR A 411 -11.64 -11.67 8.25
CA TYR A 411 -10.89 -10.83 7.33
C TYR A 411 -9.71 -10.14 8.01
N LEU A 412 -8.53 -10.21 7.40
CA LEU A 412 -7.33 -9.49 7.85
C LEU A 412 -6.74 -8.70 6.68
N VAL A 413 -6.45 -7.42 6.90
CA VAL A 413 -5.72 -6.60 5.93
C VAL A 413 -4.47 -5.96 6.53
N LEU A 414 -3.34 -6.05 5.82
CA LEU A 414 -2.09 -5.37 6.19
C LEU A 414 -1.63 -4.48 5.06
N GLN A 415 -1.26 -3.23 5.33
CA GLN A 415 -0.68 -2.35 4.30
C GLN A 415 0.39 -1.42 4.88
N GLY A 416 1.40 -1.11 4.06
CA GLY A 416 2.45 -0.18 4.43
C GLY A 416 2.07 1.29 4.21
N ALA A 417 2.45 2.16 5.13
CA ALA A 417 2.22 3.60 5.00
C ALA A 417 3.18 4.28 4.00
N ASN A 418 4.29 3.61 3.69
CA ASN A 418 5.29 4.04 2.71
C ASN A 418 5.13 3.32 1.37
N ASP A 419 3.98 2.68 1.14
CA ASP A 419 3.60 2.09 -0.14
C ASP A 419 3.68 3.15 -1.27
N GLN A 420 4.48 2.85 -2.30
CA GLN A 420 4.75 3.73 -3.43
C GLN A 420 4.05 3.28 -4.71
N ASP A 421 3.38 2.12 -4.72
CA ASP A 421 2.50 1.69 -5.83
C ASP A 421 1.05 2.12 -5.56
N ILE A 422 0.57 1.86 -4.34
CA ILE A 422 -0.73 2.25 -3.81
C ILE A 422 -0.51 3.19 -2.61
N SER A 423 -0.29 4.47 -2.91
CA SER A 423 0.12 5.46 -1.91
C SER A 423 -0.93 5.84 -0.85
N VAL A 424 -2.07 5.16 -0.78
CA VAL A 424 -3.12 5.37 0.23
C VAL A 424 -3.49 4.01 0.84
N PHE A 425 -4.06 3.97 2.04
CA PHE A 425 -4.54 2.71 2.61
C PHE A 425 -5.83 2.25 1.90
N LEU A 426 -5.66 1.69 0.71
CA LEU A 426 -6.75 1.26 -0.15
C LEU A 426 -7.41 -0.01 0.39
N GLY A 427 -6.65 -0.89 1.05
CA GLY A 427 -7.21 -2.08 1.67
C GLY A 427 -8.25 -1.82 2.76
N ASN A 428 -8.31 -0.59 3.29
CA ASN A 428 -9.39 -0.22 4.19
C ASN A 428 -10.77 -0.22 3.50
N GLU A 429 -10.84 0.09 2.20
CA GLU A 429 -12.11 0.08 1.45
C GLU A 429 -12.78 -1.31 1.49
N GLN A 430 -12.01 -2.36 1.23
CA GLN A 430 -12.53 -3.72 1.32
C GLN A 430 -12.83 -4.14 2.77
N TYR A 431 -12.10 -3.62 3.75
CA TYR A 431 -12.36 -3.85 5.18
C TYR A 431 -13.72 -3.29 5.61
N GLU A 432 -14.07 -2.06 5.20
CA GLU A 432 -15.39 -1.47 5.51
C GLU A 432 -16.54 -2.26 4.82
N ASN A 433 -16.25 -2.95 3.71
CA ASN A 433 -17.22 -3.79 3.01
C ASN A 433 -17.34 -5.22 3.60
N VAL A 434 -16.88 -5.45 4.84
CA VAL A 434 -17.10 -6.70 5.59
C VAL A 434 -18.19 -6.47 6.62
N SER A 435 -19.19 -7.35 6.65
CA SER A 435 -20.31 -7.27 7.61
C SER A 435 -20.53 -8.59 8.35
N PHE A 436 -21.03 -8.51 9.58
CA PHE A 436 -21.35 -9.69 10.37
C PHE A 436 -22.85 -9.79 10.66
N SER A 437 -23.42 -10.95 10.33
CA SER A 437 -24.66 -11.37 10.95
C SER A 437 -24.36 -11.66 12.43
N LYS A 438 -25.33 -11.37 13.31
CA LYS A 438 -25.18 -11.57 14.77
C LYS A 438 -25.03 -13.04 15.18
N ASP A 439 -24.93 -13.96 14.22
CA ASP A 439 -24.86 -15.40 14.38
C ASP A 439 -23.44 -15.91 14.08
N GLY A 440 -22.58 -16.00 15.10
CA GLY A 440 -21.22 -16.52 14.95
C GLY A 440 -20.18 -15.70 15.72
N TYR A 441 -18.92 -16.08 15.57
CA TYR A 441 -17.77 -15.37 16.14
C TYR A 441 -16.81 -15.04 15.00
N TYR A 442 -16.94 -13.84 14.45
CA TYR A 442 -16.16 -13.36 13.32
C TYR A 442 -15.35 -12.12 13.70
N ILE A 443 -14.25 -11.88 12.97
CA ILE A 443 -13.43 -10.69 13.11
C ILE A 443 -13.00 -10.14 11.75
N ALA A 444 -13.08 -8.82 11.60
CA ALA A 444 -12.34 -8.06 10.61
C ALA A 444 -11.23 -7.29 11.35
N SER A 445 -10.00 -7.32 10.85
CA SER A 445 -8.88 -6.58 11.46
C SER A 445 -8.00 -5.94 10.39
N SER A 446 -7.53 -4.73 10.65
CA SER A 446 -6.65 -3.99 9.75
C SER A 446 -5.37 -3.58 10.48
N LEU A 447 -4.22 -3.60 9.78
CA LEU A 447 -2.93 -3.16 10.33
C LEU A 447 -2.19 -2.28 9.32
N TYR A 448 -2.11 -0.98 9.62
CA TYR A 448 -1.39 0.00 8.81
C TYR A 448 -0.01 0.30 9.40
N ILE A 449 1.05 0.06 8.62
CA ILE A 449 2.41 -0.09 9.13
C ILE A 449 3.32 1.05 8.64
N ALA A 450 3.80 1.90 9.53
CA ALA A 450 4.76 2.94 9.18
C ALA A 450 6.09 2.33 8.69
N GLY A 451 6.70 2.91 7.67
CA GLY A 451 7.97 2.44 7.11
C GLY A 451 7.87 1.18 6.24
N ALA A 452 6.75 0.49 6.20
CA ALA A 452 6.55 -0.63 5.27
C ALA A 452 6.14 -0.10 3.88
N ASN A 453 6.64 -0.73 2.82
CA ASN A 453 6.31 -0.42 1.42
C ASN A 453 5.36 -1.47 0.82
N HIS A 454 5.05 -1.35 -0.48
CA HIS A 454 4.24 -2.34 -1.18
C HIS A 454 4.96 -3.69 -1.32
N GLY A 455 6.24 -3.64 -1.73
CA GLY A 455 6.95 -4.78 -2.29
C GLY A 455 7.59 -5.76 -1.30
N GLN A 456 8.09 -5.31 -0.14
CA GLN A 456 8.98 -6.13 0.69
C GLN A 456 8.30 -7.33 1.38
N PHE A 457 6.96 -7.41 1.36
CA PHE A 457 6.23 -8.64 1.72
C PHE A 457 6.58 -9.82 0.79
N ASN A 458 7.05 -9.54 -0.43
CA ASN A 458 7.48 -10.52 -1.42
C ASN A 458 8.99 -10.39 -1.67
N THR A 459 9.74 -11.48 -1.49
CA THR A 459 11.21 -11.45 -1.61
C THR A 459 11.71 -11.15 -3.03
N GLU A 460 10.87 -11.28 -4.06
CA GLU A 460 11.22 -10.99 -5.45
C GLU A 460 11.00 -9.52 -5.84
N TRP A 461 10.21 -8.75 -5.08
CA TRP A 461 9.80 -7.38 -5.46
C TRP A 461 10.72 -6.31 -4.85
N GLY A 462 11.09 -6.45 -3.58
CA GLY A 462 12.12 -5.63 -2.92
C GLY A 462 11.71 -4.21 -2.55
N GLU A 463 12.70 -3.31 -2.43
CA GLU A 463 12.55 -1.95 -1.86
C GLU A 463 11.92 -0.91 -2.81
N TYR A 464 11.80 -1.21 -4.12
CA TYR A 464 11.31 -0.24 -5.11
C TYR A 464 9.99 -0.70 -5.71
N ASP A 465 8.89 -0.06 -5.31
CA ASP A 465 7.54 -0.49 -5.72
C ASP A 465 7.22 -0.16 -7.20
N ILE A 466 8.01 0.70 -7.85
CA ILE A 466 7.82 1.04 -9.26
C ILE A 466 9.04 0.69 -10.13
N GLY A 467 8.78 0.25 -11.35
CA GLY A 467 9.82 -0.14 -12.31
C GLY A 467 10.77 1.00 -12.71
N ARG A 468 11.97 0.64 -13.16
CA ARG A 468 12.94 1.60 -13.68
C ARG A 468 12.49 2.18 -15.03
N PRO A 469 12.83 3.45 -15.34
CA PRO A 469 13.68 4.37 -14.59
C PRO A 469 12.96 5.20 -13.50
N PHE A 470 11.69 4.95 -13.25
CA PHE A 470 10.86 5.79 -12.37
C PHE A 470 11.26 5.63 -10.90
N SER A 471 11.65 4.43 -10.48
CA SER A 471 12.13 4.18 -9.11
C SER A 471 13.31 5.02 -8.66
N LEU A 472 14.10 5.57 -9.58
CA LEU A 472 15.26 6.40 -9.26
C LEU A 472 14.91 7.70 -8.53
N TRP A 473 13.62 8.07 -8.48
CA TRP A 473 13.13 9.28 -7.84
C TRP A 473 12.49 9.02 -6.46
N LEU A 474 12.25 7.75 -6.12
CA LEU A 474 11.64 7.31 -4.85
C LEU A 474 12.56 7.56 -3.66
N ASN A 475 11.97 7.83 -2.50
CA ASN A 475 12.68 7.85 -1.23
C ASN A 475 12.37 6.56 -0.48
N VAL A 476 13.34 5.65 -0.44
CA VAL A 476 13.21 4.33 0.20
C VAL A 476 14.05 4.24 1.48
N LYS A 477 14.67 5.35 1.87
CA LYS A 477 15.65 5.35 2.97
C LYS A 477 15.03 5.13 4.36
N ASN A 478 13.74 5.44 4.51
CA ASN A 478 12.99 5.35 5.76
C ASN A 478 12.29 4.01 5.98
N PHE A 479 12.54 3.03 5.12
CA PHE A 479 11.82 1.77 5.21
C PHE A 479 12.35 0.93 6.37
N ILE A 480 11.44 0.21 7.02
CA ILE A 480 11.83 -0.96 7.83
C ILE A 480 12.48 -1.99 6.90
N THR A 481 13.30 -2.89 7.44
CA THR A 481 13.96 -3.88 6.58
C THR A 481 12.94 -4.86 6.00
N ALA A 482 13.31 -5.52 4.90
CA ALA A 482 12.44 -6.53 4.31
C ALA A 482 12.14 -7.67 5.29
N GLU A 483 13.13 -8.08 6.08
CA GLU A 483 12.97 -9.11 7.11
C GLU A 483 11.99 -8.67 8.21
N GLU A 484 12.05 -7.42 8.66
CA GLU A 484 11.10 -6.85 9.62
C GLU A 484 9.67 -6.85 9.05
N GLN A 485 9.50 -6.39 7.80
CA GLN A 485 8.19 -6.37 7.14
C GLN A 485 7.60 -7.78 6.96
N GLN A 486 8.46 -8.76 6.61
CA GLN A 486 8.08 -10.17 6.49
C GLN A 486 7.76 -10.80 7.85
N GLU A 487 8.44 -10.39 8.92
CA GLU A 487 8.13 -10.83 10.29
C GLU A 487 6.72 -10.41 10.71
N ILE A 488 6.32 -9.16 10.40
CA ILE A 488 4.97 -8.67 10.68
C ILE A 488 3.92 -9.56 9.97
N LEU A 489 4.13 -9.87 8.68
CA LEU A 489 3.20 -10.72 7.94
C LEU A 489 3.14 -12.14 8.51
N LYS A 490 4.28 -12.73 8.91
CA LYS A 490 4.30 -14.06 9.55
C LYS A 490 3.49 -14.09 10.84
N ILE A 491 3.74 -13.16 11.76
CA ILE A 491 3.09 -13.12 13.08
C ILE A 491 1.58 -12.91 12.90
N ALA A 492 1.19 -11.90 12.13
CA ALA A 492 -0.22 -11.58 11.92
C ALA A 492 -0.97 -12.73 11.23
N SER A 493 -0.35 -13.34 10.20
CA SER A 493 -0.95 -14.50 9.51
C SER A 493 -1.09 -15.69 10.44
N LEU A 494 -0.08 -16.01 11.26
CA LEU A 494 -0.14 -17.15 12.16
C LEU A 494 -1.27 -16.99 13.19
N VAL A 495 -1.33 -15.84 13.88
CA VAL A 495 -2.37 -15.58 14.88
C VAL A 495 -3.75 -15.66 14.26
N PHE A 496 -3.95 -14.98 13.13
CA PHE A 496 -5.23 -14.94 12.43
C PHE A 496 -5.66 -16.33 11.96
N LEU A 497 -4.77 -17.08 11.32
CA LEU A 497 -5.09 -18.44 10.85
C LEU A 497 -5.32 -19.42 12.00
N ASP A 498 -4.64 -19.26 13.14
CA ASP A 498 -4.85 -20.12 14.32
C ASP A 498 -6.25 -19.86 14.91
N LYS A 499 -6.67 -18.60 15.02
CA LYS A 499 -8.04 -18.23 15.38
C LYS A 499 -9.05 -18.82 14.39
N SER A 500 -8.95 -18.43 13.12
CA SER A 500 -10.00 -18.67 12.12
C SER A 500 -10.11 -20.12 11.64
N LEU A 501 -8.99 -20.85 11.56
CA LEU A 501 -8.98 -22.21 11.02
C LEU A 501 -8.81 -23.29 12.08
N LYS A 502 -8.19 -22.99 13.23
CA LYS A 502 -7.99 -23.97 14.30
C LYS A 502 -8.83 -23.70 15.55
N GLY A 503 -9.51 -22.55 15.65
CA GLY A 503 -10.23 -22.14 16.86
C GLY A 503 -9.31 -21.95 18.05
N ASN A 504 -8.06 -21.56 17.80
CA ASN A 504 -7.06 -21.32 18.84
C ASN A 504 -7.02 -19.83 19.19
N ASP A 505 -7.75 -19.44 20.25
CA ASP A 505 -7.85 -18.04 20.69
C ASP A 505 -6.71 -17.59 21.62
N THR A 506 -5.67 -18.41 21.86
CA THR A 506 -4.64 -18.14 22.89
C THR A 506 -4.01 -16.75 22.79
N TYR A 507 -3.79 -16.25 21.58
CA TYR A 507 -3.23 -14.92 21.31
C TYR A 507 -4.10 -14.12 20.31
N ALA A 508 -5.38 -14.47 20.18
CA ALA A 508 -6.28 -13.83 19.20
C ALA A 508 -6.53 -12.34 19.52
N ASP A 509 -6.31 -11.92 20.76
CA ASP A 509 -6.33 -10.51 21.18
C ASP A 509 -5.23 -9.66 20.51
N PHE A 510 -4.21 -10.23 19.88
CA PHE A 510 -3.30 -9.48 18.99
C PHE A 510 -4.06 -8.79 17.82
N LEU A 511 -5.18 -9.38 17.38
CA LEU A 511 -5.99 -8.86 16.28
C LEU A 511 -6.84 -7.64 16.68
N THR A 512 -6.93 -7.36 17.99
CA THR A 512 -7.68 -6.23 18.55
C THR A 512 -6.80 -5.29 19.40
N ASP A 513 -5.66 -5.77 19.88
CA ASP A 513 -4.68 -5.04 20.67
C ASP A 513 -3.25 -5.50 20.31
N TYR A 514 -2.73 -4.99 19.19
CA TYR A 514 -1.34 -5.25 18.80
C TYR A 514 -0.34 -4.69 19.83
N ALA A 515 -0.72 -3.65 20.58
CA ALA A 515 0.19 -2.89 21.43
C ALA A 515 0.68 -3.73 22.61
N LYS A 516 -0.19 -4.60 23.15
CA LYS A 516 0.19 -5.65 24.11
C LYS A 516 1.35 -6.53 23.65
N TYR A 517 1.48 -6.74 22.34
CA TYR A 517 2.50 -7.61 21.72
C TYR A 517 3.69 -6.85 21.14
N ALA A 518 3.77 -5.54 21.35
CA ALA A 518 4.74 -4.69 20.66
C ALA A 518 6.21 -5.02 20.97
N ALA A 519 6.50 -5.70 22.09
CA ALA A 519 7.84 -6.21 22.41
C ALA A 519 8.37 -7.24 21.40
N TYR A 520 7.47 -7.90 20.66
CA TYR A 520 7.78 -8.96 19.69
C TYR A 520 7.66 -8.50 18.23
N LEU A 521 7.18 -7.27 18.01
CA LEU A 521 7.05 -6.68 16.69
C LEU A 521 8.28 -5.81 16.35
N PRO A 522 8.58 -5.62 15.06
CA PRO A 522 9.54 -4.61 14.64
C PRO A 522 9.24 -3.23 15.21
N LYS A 523 10.29 -2.44 15.46
CA LYS A 523 10.17 -1.12 16.06
C LYS A 523 9.70 -0.09 15.03
N THR A 524 8.39 -0.02 14.84
CA THR A 524 7.73 0.99 14.02
C THR A 524 6.37 1.39 14.62
N LEU A 525 5.62 2.23 13.92
CA LEU A 525 4.26 2.62 14.29
C LEU A 525 3.25 1.73 13.57
N TYR A 526 2.18 1.40 14.26
CA TYR A 526 1.08 0.62 13.75
C TYR A 526 -0.22 1.36 14.04
N VAL A 527 -1.16 1.35 13.10
CA VAL A 527 -2.54 1.77 13.35
C VAL A 527 -3.41 0.55 13.09
N GLN A 528 -4.25 0.21 14.06
CA GLN A 528 -5.11 -0.97 14.01
C GLN A 528 -6.58 -0.56 14.08
N GLN A 529 -7.39 -1.15 13.20
CA GLN A 529 -8.84 -1.21 13.38
C GLN A 529 -9.28 -2.66 13.48
N TYR A 530 -10.42 -2.87 14.12
CA TYR A 530 -11.10 -4.14 14.07
C TYR A 530 -12.61 -3.99 14.29
N GLU A 531 -13.34 -4.97 13.79
CA GLU A 531 -14.75 -5.19 14.06
C GLU A 531 -14.94 -6.66 14.44
N THR A 532 -15.78 -6.93 15.42
CA THR A 532 -16.14 -8.28 15.86
C THR A 532 -17.66 -8.46 15.84
N SER A 533 -18.13 -9.69 15.62
CA SER A 533 -19.57 -9.98 15.49
C SER A 533 -20.41 -9.78 16.77
N ASP A 534 -19.77 -9.56 17.92
CA ASP A 534 -20.40 -9.25 19.20
C ASP A 534 -20.69 -7.75 19.43
N ILE A 535 -20.21 -6.89 18.51
CA ILE A 535 -20.45 -5.45 18.52
C ILE A 535 -21.94 -5.14 18.28
N SER A 536 -22.43 -4.13 18.99
CA SER A 536 -23.79 -3.59 18.83
C SER A 536 -23.71 -2.08 18.56
N PHE A 537 -23.79 -1.73 17.28
CA PHE A 537 -23.75 -0.34 16.81
C PHE A 537 -24.83 0.54 17.45
N ILE A 538 -24.39 1.71 17.87
CA ILE A 538 -25.23 2.85 18.25
C ILE A 538 -25.41 3.75 17.03
N THR A 539 -24.30 4.08 16.35
CA THR A 539 -24.30 4.85 15.10
C THR A 539 -23.04 4.53 14.29
N ASP A 540 -23.22 4.37 12.99
CA ASP A 540 -22.19 4.21 11.95
C ASP A 540 -22.27 5.33 10.90
N TYR A 541 -23.22 6.27 11.04
CA TYR A 541 -23.39 7.44 10.17
C TYR A 541 -23.80 7.11 8.73
N GLU A 542 -24.28 5.88 8.49
CA GLU A 542 -24.79 5.45 7.18
C GLU A 542 -26.33 5.55 7.07
N GLU A 543 -27.02 5.91 8.16
CA GLU A 543 -28.48 5.83 8.24
C GLU A 543 -29.23 6.94 7.49
N ASP A 544 -28.72 8.18 7.54
CA ASP A 544 -29.33 9.34 6.87
C ASP A 544 -28.34 10.48 6.55
N SER A 545 -28.73 11.74 6.73
CA SER A 545 -27.88 12.91 6.46
C SER A 545 -28.22 14.10 7.38
N ASP A 546 -29.06 13.84 8.39
CA ASP A 546 -29.46 14.82 9.40
C ASP A 546 -28.52 14.69 10.59
N LEU A 547 -27.65 15.68 10.77
CA LEU A 547 -26.60 15.64 11.79
C LEU A 547 -27.14 15.48 13.22
N GLU A 548 -28.41 15.82 13.47
CA GLU A 548 -29.03 15.77 14.80
C GLU A 548 -29.68 14.41 15.12
N THR A 549 -29.62 13.42 14.23
CA THR A 549 -30.23 12.09 14.40
C THR A 549 -29.20 10.98 14.52
N ALA A 550 -29.51 9.96 15.31
CA ALA A 550 -28.79 8.68 15.37
C ALA A 550 -29.81 7.53 15.33
N PRO A 551 -29.41 6.29 14.99
CA PRO A 551 -30.29 5.13 15.10
C PRO A 551 -30.83 4.96 16.52
N GLY A 552 -32.11 5.30 16.72
CA GLY A 552 -32.75 5.22 18.04
C GLY A 552 -32.26 6.28 19.04
N GLY A 553 -31.87 7.46 18.57
CA GLY A 553 -31.46 8.57 19.41
C GLY A 553 -31.37 9.92 18.70
N SER A 554 -30.74 10.88 19.37
CA SER A 554 -30.46 12.21 18.83
C SER A 554 -29.04 12.63 19.18
N ILE A 555 -28.47 13.48 18.34
CA ILE A 555 -27.09 13.94 18.42
C ILE A 555 -27.07 15.44 18.70
N SER A 556 -26.12 15.88 19.52
CA SER A 556 -25.82 17.30 19.70
C SER A 556 -24.32 17.54 19.81
N ALA A 557 -23.88 18.72 19.37
CA ALA A 557 -22.48 19.12 19.41
C ALA A 557 -22.35 20.59 19.85
N GLU A 558 -21.52 20.87 20.86
CA GLU A 558 -21.29 22.23 21.36
C GLU A 558 -19.82 22.63 21.33
N HIS A 559 -19.58 23.95 21.20
CA HIS A 559 -18.26 24.58 21.17
C HIS A 559 -17.30 24.13 20.05
N PHE A 560 -17.83 23.51 18.99
CA PHE A 560 -17.09 23.28 17.77
C PHE A 560 -17.13 24.48 16.82
N THR A 561 -16.05 24.64 16.07
CA THR A 561 -15.97 25.52 14.89
C THR A 561 -16.51 24.86 13.63
N MET A 562 -16.56 23.53 13.60
CA MET A 562 -17.11 22.71 12.51
C MET A 562 -17.65 21.41 13.09
N TRP A 563 -18.84 21.04 12.63
CA TRP A 563 -19.50 19.77 12.85
C TRP A 563 -20.17 19.41 11.52
N THR A 564 -19.70 18.33 10.91
CA THR A 564 -20.18 17.82 9.62
C THR A 564 -20.16 16.30 9.65
N GLU A 565 -20.98 15.68 8.83
CA GLU A 565 -20.86 14.27 8.46
C GLU A 565 -20.32 14.25 7.04
N GLU A 566 -19.21 13.56 6.84
CA GLU A 566 -18.45 13.61 5.58
C GLU A 566 -18.12 12.19 5.13
N GLU A 567 -18.39 11.92 3.86
CA GLU A 567 -17.84 10.80 3.12
C GLU A 567 -16.31 10.81 3.24
N LEU A 568 -15.74 9.73 3.77
CA LEU A 568 -14.32 9.63 4.02
C LEU A 568 -13.55 9.60 2.68
N ALA A 569 -12.38 10.23 2.66
CA ALA A 569 -11.51 10.28 1.49
C ALA A 569 -10.12 9.70 1.81
N TYR A 570 -9.54 8.96 0.86
CA TYR A 570 -8.21 8.35 0.99
C TYR A 570 -7.08 9.35 1.24
N SER A 571 -7.23 10.57 0.71
CA SER A 571 -6.43 11.75 1.03
C SER A 571 -7.16 12.98 0.47
N GLU A 572 -6.78 14.19 0.91
CA GLU A 572 -7.31 15.44 0.35
C GLU A 572 -7.05 15.62 -1.16
N PHE A 573 -6.13 14.83 -1.74
CA PHE A 573 -5.61 15.04 -3.08
C PHE A 573 -5.70 13.83 -4.03
N ALA A 574 -5.82 12.60 -3.53
CA ALA A 574 -6.01 11.40 -4.35
C ALA A 574 -7.51 11.14 -4.55
N MET A 575 -7.94 11.14 -5.81
CA MET A 575 -9.32 10.87 -6.19
C MET A 575 -9.74 9.48 -5.74
N GLY A 576 -10.82 9.42 -4.97
CA GLY A 576 -11.51 8.21 -4.53
C GLY A 576 -12.36 8.58 -3.33
N LYS A 577 -13.67 8.50 -3.51
CA LYS A 577 -14.63 8.57 -2.42
C LYS A 577 -14.68 7.19 -1.77
N ARG A 578 -14.78 7.09 -0.44
CA ARG A 578 -15.19 5.85 0.23
C ARG A 578 -16.72 5.85 0.29
N GLU A 579 -17.37 4.70 0.16
CA GLU A 579 -18.80 4.57 0.53
C GLU A 579 -18.93 4.38 2.07
N ASN A 580 -18.17 5.16 2.86
CA ASN A 580 -18.21 5.20 4.32
C ASN A 580 -18.14 6.67 4.79
N HIS A 581 -18.97 7.05 5.75
CA HIS A 581 -19.14 8.38 6.32
C HIS A 581 -18.68 8.39 7.77
N ALA A 582 -18.21 9.55 8.22
CA ALA A 582 -17.87 9.74 9.63
C ALA A 582 -18.24 11.14 10.07
N VAL A 583 -18.50 11.32 11.36
CA VAL A 583 -18.65 12.66 11.92
C VAL A 583 -17.28 13.32 12.03
N ARG A 584 -17.17 14.53 11.47
CA ARG A 584 -16.00 15.39 11.55
C ARG A 584 -16.24 16.52 12.53
N LEU A 585 -15.36 16.62 13.52
CA LEU A 585 -15.43 17.60 14.59
C LEU A 585 -14.16 18.44 14.62
N LYS A 586 -14.28 19.77 14.65
CA LYS A 586 -13.14 20.69 14.78
C LYS A 586 -13.39 21.77 15.80
N TRP A 587 -12.47 21.94 16.73
CA TRP A 587 -12.54 22.97 17.77
C TRP A 587 -11.26 23.82 17.79
N LYS A 588 -11.37 25.01 18.40
CA LYS A 588 -10.29 25.97 18.45
C LYS A 588 -10.39 26.83 19.70
N GLU A 589 -9.27 27.06 20.38
CA GLU A 589 -9.15 27.89 21.58
C GLU A 589 -10.18 27.53 22.66
N THR A 590 -10.46 26.23 22.84
CA THR A 590 -11.43 25.74 23.84
C THR A 590 -11.12 24.30 24.27
N GLU A 591 -11.33 23.99 25.55
CA GLU A 591 -11.32 22.62 26.13
C GLU A 591 -12.73 22.20 26.56
N ALA A 592 -13.76 22.97 26.17
CA ALA A 592 -15.16 22.74 26.53
C ALA A 592 -15.97 22.07 25.42
N ALA A 593 -15.34 21.69 24.29
CA ALA A 593 -16.05 21.09 23.17
C ALA A 593 -16.52 19.67 23.50
N TYR A 594 -17.76 19.36 23.15
CA TYR A 594 -18.30 18.02 23.36
C TYR A 594 -19.32 17.64 22.29
N TYR A 595 -19.33 16.35 21.97
CA TYR A 595 -20.26 15.69 21.07
C TYR A 595 -21.03 14.63 21.87
N GLU A 596 -22.36 14.66 21.83
CA GLU A 596 -23.23 13.81 22.65
C GLU A 596 -24.26 13.08 21.81
N ILE A 597 -24.41 11.78 22.08
CA ILE A 597 -25.47 10.93 21.57
C ILE A 597 -26.41 10.62 22.74
N ALA A 598 -27.65 11.09 22.64
CA ALA A 598 -28.72 10.78 23.59
C ALA A 598 -29.60 9.66 23.03
N LEU A 599 -29.72 8.55 23.76
CA LEU A 599 -30.45 7.37 23.32
C LEU A 599 -31.94 7.51 23.67
N ASP A 600 -32.84 7.15 22.75
CA ASP A 600 -34.29 7.18 23.00
C ASP A 600 -34.70 6.15 24.05
N GLU A 601 -34.12 4.95 23.96
CA GLU A 601 -34.26 3.87 24.93
C GLU A 601 -32.88 3.55 25.54
N PRO A 602 -32.80 3.24 26.84
CA PRO A 602 -31.52 2.93 27.46
C PRO A 602 -30.92 1.63 26.89
N MET A 603 -29.60 1.60 26.78
CA MET A 603 -28.84 0.45 26.30
C MET A 603 -27.92 -0.08 27.40
N ALA A 604 -27.73 -1.39 27.44
CA ALA A 604 -26.70 -2.00 28.28
C ALA A 604 -25.35 -1.89 27.59
N MET A 605 -24.33 -1.48 28.33
CA MET A 605 -22.96 -1.38 27.83
C MET A 605 -22.35 -2.76 27.51
N GLY A 606 -22.82 -3.82 28.18
CA GLY A 606 -22.16 -5.12 28.15
C GLY A 606 -20.90 -5.17 29.02
N GLU A 607 -20.28 -6.34 29.12
CA GLU A 607 -19.03 -6.51 29.87
C GLU A 607 -17.82 -6.03 29.04
N GLY A 608 -17.97 -6.01 27.71
CA GLY A 608 -16.94 -5.57 26.79
C GLY A 608 -16.68 -4.06 26.83
N GLY A 609 -17.65 -3.23 27.20
CA GLY A 609 -17.48 -1.77 27.26
C GLY A 609 -17.90 -1.06 25.97
N ILE A 610 -17.24 0.06 25.63
CA ILE A 610 -17.54 0.85 24.43
C ILE A 610 -16.37 0.79 23.45
N CYS A 611 -16.68 0.64 22.16
CA CYS A 611 -15.72 0.80 21.07
C CYS A 611 -16.20 1.85 20.06
N PHE A 612 -15.25 2.50 19.40
CA PHE A 612 -15.49 3.42 18.30
C PHE A 612 -14.21 3.63 17.51
N ASP A 613 -14.33 4.00 16.24
CA ASP A 613 -13.20 4.33 15.40
C ASP A 613 -12.91 5.84 15.46
N ALA A 614 -11.65 6.20 15.60
CA ALA A 614 -11.22 7.60 15.66
C ALA A 614 -10.00 7.88 14.78
N MET A 615 -9.99 9.03 14.13
CA MET A 615 -8.88 9.48 13.26
C MET A 615 -8.50 10.92 13.57
N ASP A 616 -7.24 11.15 13.96
CA ASP A 616 -6.70 12.50 14.15
C ASP A 616 -6.45 13.18 12.79
N LEU A 617 -7.08 14.34 12.59
CA LEU A 617 -6.97 15.13 11.35
C LEU A 617 -5.92 16.24 11.41
N ARG A 618 -5.17 16.37 12.51
CA ARG A 618 -4.14 17.40 12.67
C ARG A 618 -2.89 17.06 11.85
N GLU A 619 -2.43 18.01 11.03
CA GLU A 619 -1.22 17.86 10.19
C GLU A 619 0.05 18.43 10.84
N GLU A 620 -0.08 19.47 11.66
CA GLU A 620 1.04 20.20 12.29
C GLU A 620 1.10 19.99 13.81
N ALA A 621 0.47 18.93 14.34
CA ALA A 621 0.52 18.65 15.77
C ALA A 621 1.96 18.36 16.24
N GLU A 622 2.35 18.92 17.39
CA GLU A 622 3.66 18.74 18.02
C GLU A 622 3.85 17.31 18.54
N SER A 623 3.84 16.27 17.69
CA SER A 623 4.00 14.84 18.04
C SER A 623 3.15 14.28 19.19
N GLU A 624 2.27 15.09 19.79
CA GLU A 624 1.38 14.77 20.89
C GLU A 624 0.16 14.02 20.36
N PRO A 625 -0.10 12.78 20.82
CA PRO A 625 -1.30 12.03 20.47
C PRO A 625 -2.60 12.78 20.75
N MET A 626 -3.67 12.41 20.04
CA MET A 626 -5.01 12.88 20.36
C MET A 626 -5.51 12.20 21.64
N ASP A 627 -6.11 12.98 22.54
CA ASP A 627 -6.76 12.46 23.74
C ASP A 627 -7.99 13.30 24.07
N PHE A 628 -8.99 12.66 24.65
CA PHE A 628 -10.25 13.25 25.09
C PHE A 628 -10.97 12.28 26.03
N SER A 629 -11.94 12.78 26.78
CA SER A 629 -12.69 11.98 27.74
C SER A 629 -13.96 11.40 27.09
N VAL A 630 -14.30 10.16 27.41
CA VAL A 630 -15.60 9.54 27.12
C VAL A 630 -16.40 9.46 28.41
N VAL A 631 -17.62 10.00 28.38
CA VAL A 631 -18.52 10.08 29.52
C VAL A 631 -19.80 9.33 29.18
N LEU A 632 -20.11 8.31 29.98
CA LEU A 632 -21.37 7.57 29.91
C LEU A 632 -22.29 8.06 31.03
N THR A 633 -23.57 8.29 30.72
CA THR A 633 -24.57 8.72 31.72
C THR A 633 -25.72 7.71 31.76
N ASP A 634 -26.08 7.23 32.95
CA ASP A 634 -27.22 6.32 33.14
C ASP A 634 -28.57 7.06 33.23
N ILE A 635 -29.67 6.31 33.29
CA ILE A 635 -31.04 6.87 33.45
C ILE A 635 -31.26 7.64 34.78
N TYR A 636 -30.37 7.46 35.77
CA TYR A 636 -30.42 8.13 37.06
C TYR A 636 -29.58 9.42 37.09
N GLY A 637 -28.80 9.67 36.02
CA GLY A 637 -27.88 10.80 35.90
C GLY A 637 -26.53 10.58 36.58
N ASN A 638 -26.18 9.34 36.94
CA ASN A 638 -24.82 9.02 37.37
C ASN A 638 -23.92 8.89 36.16
N CYS A 639 -22.64 9.23 36.33
CA CYS A 639 -21.67 9.23 35.24
C CYS A 639 -20.52 8.26 35.49
N ALA A 640 -19.98 7.74 34.40
CA ALA A 640 -18.73 7.00 34.33
C ALA A 640 -17.82 7.68 33.30
N VAL A 641 -16.54 7.87 33.62
CA VAL A 641 -15.59 8.61 32.77
C VAL A 641 -14.31 7.81 32.54
N SER A 642 -13.81 7.82 31.30
CA SER A 642 -12.48 7.29 30.93
C SER A 642 -11.80 8.21 29.93
N SER A 643 -10.47 8.24 29.88
CA SER A 643 -9.72 8.91 28.81
C SER A 643 -9.46 7.93 27.66
N VAL A 644 -9.40 8.43 26.42
CA VAL A 644 -8.99 7.60 25.28
C VAL A 644 -7.56 7.10 25.45
N SER A 645 -6.69 7.97 25.95
CA SER A 645 -5.30 7.62 26.21
C SER A 645 -5.12 6.48 27.20
N ASP A 646 -6.12 6.14 28.03
CA ASP A 646 -6.04 4.99 28.95
C ASP A 646 -6.17 3.64 28.22
N SER A 647 -6.71 3.64 27.01
CA SER A 647 -6.89 2.44 26.16
C SER A 647 -5.89 2.37 25.02
N VAL A 648 -5.73 3.45 24.27
CA VAL A 648 -4.95 3.44 23.03
C VAL A 648 -4.31 4.79 22.74
N ILE A 649 -3.17 4.77 22.04
CA ILE A 649 -2.60 5.99 21.46
C ILE A 649 -3.25 6.24 20.10
N LEU A 650 -3.99 7.33 19.99
CA LEU A 650 -4.43 7.87 18.71
C LEU A 650 -3.29 8.71 18.09
N TYR A 651 -2.60 8.14 17.11
CA TYR A 651 -1.51 8.83 16.44
C TYR A 651 -2.01 10.01 15.61
N PRO A 652 -1.26 11.13 15.58
CA PRO A 652 -1.42 12.12 14.53
C PRO A 652 -1.08 11.51 13.16
N ALA A 653 -1.48 12.20 12.09
CA ALA A 653 -1.18 11.76 10.73
C ALA A 653 0.32 11.49 10.51
N PHE A 654 0.67 10.45 9.76
CA PHE A 654 2.06 10.13 9.43
C PHE A 654 2.57 11.04 8.30
N PRO A 655 3.59 11.89 8.54
CA PRO A 655 4.10 12.84 7.53
C PRO A 655 5.08 12.17 6.55
N VAL A 656 4.58 11.19 5.78
CA VAL A 656 5.38 10.34 4.90
C VAL A 656 5.91 11.11 3.69
N LYS A 657 7.15 10.82 3.30
CA LYS A 657 7.79 11.40 2.10
C LYS A 657 8.19 10.29 1.14
N LEU A 658 7.32 10.01 0.17
CA LEU A 658 7.46 8.94 -0.81
C LEU A 658 8.55 9.21 -1.85
N SER A 659 8.90 10.46 -2.14
CA SER A 659 10.02 10.78 -3.04
C SER A 659 11.09 11.68 -2.47
N LYS A 660 12.26 11.61 -3.12
CA LYS A 660 13.40 12.48 -2.82
C LYS A 660 13.04 13.95 -3.04
N ILE A 661 12.09 14.25 -3.94
CA ILE A 661 11.63 15.62 -4.21
C ILE A 661 10.74 16.14 -3.09
N GLN A 662 9.81 15.33 -2.59
CA GLN A 662 9.01 15.66 -1.39
C GLN A 662 9.93 16.02 -0.21
N TYR A 663 10.99 15.23 0.01
CA TYR A 663 12.02 15.57 1.01
C TYR A 663 12.72 16.91 0.77
N LEU A 664 13.22 17.15 -0.44
CA LEU A 664 13.90 18.42 -0.75
C LEU A 664 12.99 19.65 -0.66
N THR A 665 11.68 19.46 -0.76
CA THR A 665 10.69 20.53 -0.75
C THR A 665 9.97 20.70 0.58
N GLY A 666 10.19 19.78 1.54
CA GLY A 666 9.53 19.76 2.84
C GLY A 666 8.04 19.40 2.77
N LYS A 667 7.58 18.81 1.67
CA LYS A 667 6.18 18.41 1.51
C LYS A 667 5.97 16.98 1.99
N ASN A 668 4.94 16.77 2.80
CA ASN A 668 4.55 15.46 3.31
C ASN A 668 3.27 14.99 2.61
N GLU A 669 3.14 13.67 2.49
CA GLU A 669 1.86 12.99 2.28
C GLU A 669 1.38 12.54 3.66
N TYR A 670 0.46 13.30 4.25
CA TYR A 670 -0.10 12.98 5.57
C TYR A 670 -1.01 11.76 5.47
N LYS A 671 -0.53 10.61 5.96
CA LYS A 671 -1.34 9.39 6.03
C LYS A 671 -2.19 9.43 7.28
N ARG A 672 -3.50 9.41 7.09
CA ARG A 672 -4.52 9.39 8.15
C ARG A 672 -5.25 8.08 8.04
N GLN A 673 -5.55 7.46 9.17
CA GLN A 673 -6.32 6.22 9.21
C GLN A 673 -7.14 6.22 10.50
N LEU A 674 -8.35 5.67 10.41
CA LEU A 674 -9.16 5.37 11.59
C LEU A 674 -8.45 4.33 12.45
N GLN A 675 -8.68 4.39 13.75
CA GLN A 675 -8.13 3.48 14.71
C GLN A 675 -9.22 3.13 15.72
N THR A 676 -9.39 1.84 15.99
CA THR A 676 -10.39 1.41 16.96
C THR A 676 -9.92 1.75 18.36
N VAL A 677 -10.71 2.54 19.06
CA VAL A 677 -10.58 2.82 20.49
C VAL A 677 -11.55 1.90 21.21
N HIS A 678 -11.02 1.03 22.07
CA HIS A 678 -11.84 0.17 22.92
C HIS A 678 -11.60 0.47 24.40
N ILE A 679 -12.61 1.03 25.05
CA ILE A 679 -12.60 1.32 26.48
C ILE A 679 -13.43 0.23 27.18
N THR A 680 -12.74 -0.65 27.88
CA THR A 680 -13.34 -1.74 28.63
C THR A 680 -14.15 -1.22 29.81
N ALA A 681 -15.14 -1.99 30.25
CA ALA A 681 -16.05 -1.61 31.34
C ALA A 681 -15.34 -1.31 32.67
N ASP A 682 -14.12 -1.83 32.89
CA ASP A 682 -13.32 -1.64 34.10
C ASP A 682 -12.42 -0.39 34.06
N GLN A 683 -12.20 0.20 32.87
CA GLN A 683 -11.42 1.43 32.73
C GLN A 683 -12.23 2.67 33.11
N PHE A 684 -13.55 2.57 33.16
CA PHE A 684 -14.42 3.65 33.60
C PHE A 684 -14.32 3.89 35.11
N ALA A 685 -14.01 5.12 35.48
CA ALA A 685 -14.12 5.57 36.86
C ALA A 685 -15.60 5.85 37.19
N ASP A 686 -16.24 4.91 37.89
CA ASP A 686 -17.66 5.00 38.26
C ASP A 686 -17.90 6.03 39.38
N GLU A 687 -18.79 6.99 39.14
CA GLU A 687 -19.33 7.85 40.21
C GLU A 687 -20.63 7.26 40.79
N ASN A 688 -20.64 7.00 42.11
CA ASN A 688 -21.85 6.79 42.92
C ASN A 688 -22.96 5.89 42.34
N GLY A 689 -22.65 4.64 41.99
CA GLY A 689 -23.68 3.65 41.65
C GLY A 689 -24.22 3.76 40.24
N PHE A 690 -23.38 4.21 39.30
CA PHE A 690 -23.58 4.11 37.87
C PHE A 690 -24.10 2.72 37.45
N ASP A 691 -25.22 2.71 36.72
CA ASP A 691 -25.86 1.49 36.22
C ASP A 691 -25.47 1.21 34.76
N LYS A 692 -24.54 0.27 34.58
CA LYS A 692 -24.00 -0.16 33.28
C LYS A 692 -25.06 -0.78 32.34
N GLU A 693 -26.21 -1.18 32.87
CA GLU A 693 -27.31 -1.78 32.12
C GLU A 693 -28.31 -0.75 31.56
N GLN A 694 -28.20 0.52 31.98
CA GLN A 694 -29.20 1.55 31.71
C GLN A 694 -28.56 2.85 31.19
N ILE A 695 -27.66 2.74 30.21
CA ILE A 695 -26.98 3.90 29.62
C ILE A 695 -27.97 4.71 28.80
N LYS A 696 -28.03 6.03 29.05
CA LYS A 696 -28.96 6.96 28.41
C LYS A 696 -28.27 7.98 27.50
N SER A 697 -27.02 8.32 27.75
CA SER A 697 -26.22 9.12 26.82
C SER A 697 -24.73 8.79 26.86
N ILE A 698 -24.09 9.08 25.73
CA ILE A 698 -22.66 8.91 25.49
C ILE A 698 -22.12 10.26 25.04
N ARG A 699 -21.08 10.76 25.71
CA ARG A 699 -20.50 12.06 25.40
C ARG A 699 -18.99 11.96 25.23
N PHE A 700 -18.51 12.46 24.11
CA PHE A 700 -17.10 12.66 23.80
C PHE A 700 -16.73 14.10 24.14
N VAL A 701 -15.85 14.30 25.12
CA VAL A 701 -15.50 15.61 25.67
C VAL A 701 -14.03 15.92 25.35
N PHE A 702 -13.80 16.90 24.49
CA PHE A 702 -12.47 17.30 24.00
C PHE A 702 -11.79 18.26 24.98
N ASP A 703 -11.41 17.74 26.15
CA ASP A 703 -10.92 18.49 27.32
C ASP A 703 -9.40 18.45 27.51
N ARG A 704 -8.64 17.84 26.58
CA ARG A 704 -7.18 17.68 26.70
C ARG A 704 -6.37 18.62 25.82
N LEU A 705 -6.98 19.19 24.78
CA LEU A 705 -6.31 20.01 23.78
C LEU A 705 -7.19 21.22 23.44
N GLU A 706 -6.63 22.43 23.46
CA GLU A 706 -7.36 23.64 23.09
C GLU A 706 -7.74 23.71 21.60
N ASN A 707 -7.04 22.95 20.74
CA ASN A 707 -7.23 22.95 19.30
C ASN A 707 -7.13 21.54 18.76
N GLY A 708 -8.11 21.12 17.97
CA GLY A 708 -8.05 19.81 17.35
C GLY A 708 -9.10 19.59 16.28
N ALA A 709 -8.93 18.48 15.59
CA ALA A 709 -9.81 18.00 14.55
C ALA A 709 -9.78 16.47 14.56
N VAL A 710 -10.95 15.82 14.61
CA VAL A 710 -11.08 14.37 14.67
C VAL A 710 -12.22 13.92 13.78
N ASN A 711 -12.10 12.72 13.22
CA ASN A 711 -13.26 11.96 12.75
C ASN A 711 -13.59 10.86 13.76
N LEU A 712 -14.87 10.66 14.04
CA LEU A 712 -15.38 9.54 14.82
C LEU A 712 -16.34 8.72 13.94
N ASP A 713 -16.28 7.41 14.09
CA ASP A 713 -17.06 6.45 13.30
C ASP A 713 -17.35 5.19 14.15
N ASN A 714 -18.25 4.32 13.69
CA ASN A 714 -18.49 2.98 14.24
C ASN A 714 -18.69 2.93 15.77
N ILE A 715 -19.50 3.85 16.32
CA ILE A 715 -19.71 3.95 17.77
C ILE A 715 -20.63 2.82 18.23
N ALA A 716 -20.15 1.98 19.15
CA ALA A 716 -20.84 0.77 19.53
C ALA A 716 -20.53 0.30 20.96
N PHE A 717 -21.42 -0.52 21.50
CA PHE A 717 -21.14 -1.31 22.71
C PHE A 717 -20.69 -2.72 22.36
N VAL A 718 -19.78 -3.27 23.17
CA VAL A 718 -19.25 -4.63 23.03
C VAL A 718 -19.84 -5.50 24.13
N LYS A 719 -20.45 -6.63 23.76
CA LYS A 719 -21.21 -7.47 24.69
C LYS A 719 -20.37 -8.22 25.71
#